data_AF-A0A4R9GXY5-F1
#
_entry.id   AF-A0A4R9GXY5-F1
#
_cell.length_a   1.000
_cell.length_b   1.000
_cell.length_c   1.000
_cell.angle_alpha   90.00
_cell.angle_beta   90.00
_cell.angle_gamma   90.00
#
_symmetry.space_group_name_H-M   'P 1'
#
loop_
_entity.id
_entity.type
_entity.pdbx_description
1 polymer ?
#
loop_
_entity_poly.entity_id
_entity_poly.type
_entity_poly.pdbx_seq_one_letter_code
_entity_poly.pdbx_strand_id
1 'polypeptide(L)'
;MNSHPNTKYSRFFDYIPDAGLGRKLNFTVRVLAASAYRFAKDECLIKASGISYTTIVSLIPMLVVALSLLTITSGLDNRKEEIFDKINAFFLVSNINLDINPYLDTLGELIDAARQIGAIGFILLVFSATTVLRSLENSFNSIWRIEEKRSVLQEFVFYFFVLSIGPLLLVIGDNLAKKVTDVFRPPHYLSMDKDSENHIWIAGENGTLFRMDSGLKKDYYLDEKDIDLKNIRCLDSFGVRVDFCEKPDISKENFVRVSIKDGKVYALSENGLFLSKPVDGSVWNAIYFDNSNFKDFEYINEGNFYLIFSNGEVLHFFTQGRSYKPVFTNVLKIRANRVYFPEPYLGYIVDEDGNVWKSEDGGYTWNATKITGHGLKDIHRIRPGEFFVTGERGSVFKTEDGGYSWKNLSHKRYTFTKVWSIENEESADIFLLDALGNILVSIDGGEHWNTFYIPAKGKVFASGLLDRSENGRFRLLNIGEYRKISLSEYKDVKYETIILQGGESVFSPYNILKFFFPLIGIWLFFLALFTLIPNTKVPIRASSWGAGFTSVIFLAFLYGFQVYITSFSETTMIVYKALASIPIFLIGVYSLSLIVLFGAEVTACVQYPERYYAPFQLIEEHHTAFSYEFRKLIGVLKAVYLVQKESKISPRSGDLAIKSGLHAEEIPRLTKTLSEAGLLVETNEGGAWLPVVSGEDLTLGDFYRRIPEPLLKEDPSFHVYPDKVREKMDKAETSLQKDLDSVCFRDLIE
;
A
#
# COMPACT_ATOMS: atom_id res chain seq x y z
N MET A 1 -10.55 55.75 20.05
CA MET A 1 -10.32 54.45 20.73
C MET A 1 -11.10 53.40 19.95
N ASN A 2 -10.43 52.72 19.02
CA ASN A 2 -10.70 51.35 18.55
C ASN A 2 -9.78 51.07 17.36
N SER A 3 -8.91 50.10 17.59
CA SER A 3 -7.80 49.64 16.76
C SER A 3 -8.28 48.76 15.59
N HIS A 4 -7.88 49.10 14.36
CA HIS A 4 -7.89 48.16 13.24
C HIS A 4 -6.87 47.03 13.49
N PRO A 5 -7.25 45.74 13.43
CA PRO A 5 -6.32 44.63 13.67
C PRO A 5 -5.54 44.13 12.43
N ASN A 6 -5.58 44.81 11.28
CA ASN A 6 -5.13 44.21 9.99
C ASN A 6 -3.79 44.70 9.41
N THR A 7 -3.05 45.60 10.05
CA THR A 7 -1.85 46.21 9.40
C THR A 7 -0.54 45.43 9.58
N LYS A 8 -0.52 44.32 10.33
CA LYS A 8 0.71 43.54 10.54
C LYS A 8 0.88 42.33 9.61
N TYR A 9 -0.21 41.82 9.03
CA TYR A 9 -0.18 40.65 8.14
C TYR A 9 0.12 40.98 6.67
N SER A 10 -0.09 42.22 6.21
CA SER A 10 0.18 42.61 4.81
C SER A 10 1.68 42.62 4.46
N ARG A 11 2.54 43.04 5.40
CA ARG A 11 3.99 43.21 5.13
C ARG A 11 4.75 41.93 4.79
N PHE A 12 4.28 40.75 5.19
CA PHE A 12 4.96 39.49 4.88
C PHE A 12 4.73 39.05 3.42
N PHE A 13 3.61 39.46 2.81
CA PHE A 13 3.25 39.13 1.43
C PHE A 13 3.80 40.12 0.38
N ASP A 14 4.30 41.28 0.81
CA ASP A 14 4.84 42.29 -0.10
C ASP A 14 6.34 42.08 -0.44
N TYR A 15 7.06 41.25 0.34
CA TYR A 15 8.49 41.00 0.13
C TYR A 15 8.73 39.81 -0.83
N ILE A 16 9.31 40.08 -2.01
CA ILE A 16 9.79 39.07 -2.96
C ILE A 16 11.31 38.96 -2.81
N PRO A 17 11.86 37.87 -2.23
CA PRO A 17 13.30 37.69 -2.11
C PRO A 17 13.97 37.48 -3.47
N ASP A 18 15.21 37.96 -3.63
CA ASP A 18 16.05 37.67 -4.80
C ASP A 18 16.34 36.17 -4.94
N ALA A 19 16.78 35.76 -6.14
CA ALA A 19 16.91 34.36 -6.56
C ALA A 19 17.67 33.47 -5.55
N GLY A 20 17.09 32.31 -5.21
CA GLY A 20 17.70 31.33 -4.29
C GLY A 20 16.70 30.47 -3.51
N LEU A 21 17.17 29.83 -2.44
CA LEU A 21 16.37 28.97 -1.54
C LEU A 21 15.24 29.77 -0.85
N GLY A 22 15.49 31.04 -0.51
CA GLY A 22 14.53 31.93 0.16
C GLY A 22 13.30 32.26 -0.70
N ARG A 23 13.46 32.42 -2.01
CA ARG A 23 12.33 32.63 -2.94
C ARG A 23 11.44 31.39 -3.06
N LYS A 24 12.05 30.19 -3.09
CA LYS A 24 11.32 28.92 -3.12
C LYS A 24 10.52 28.71 -1.83
N LEU A 25 11.14 28.99 -0.67
CA LEU A 25 10.45 28.89 0.62
C LEU A 25 9.28 29.88 0.73
N ASN A 26 9.49 31.13 0.33
CA ASN A 26 8.44 32.15 0.35
C ASN A 26 7.27 31.77 -0.57
N PHE A 27 7.57 31.31 -1.79
CA PHE A 27 6.57 30.75 -2.72
C PHE A 27 5.76 29.61 -2.08
N THR A 28 6.42 28.61 -1.48
CA THR A 28 5.73 27.49 -0.84
C THR A 28 4.85 27.96 0.31
N VAL A 29 5.32 28.86 1.17
CA VAL A 29 4.53 29.41 2.29
C VAL A 29 3.30 30.17 1.77
N ARG A 30 3.44 30.98 0.72
CA ARG A 30 2.30 31.69 0.11
C ARG A 30 1.27 30.75 -0.47
N VAL A 31 1.71 29.74 -1.22
CA VAL A 31 0.82 28.72 -1.78
C VAL A 31 0.06 28.01 -0.66
N LEU A 32 0.75 27.55 0.39
CA LEU A 32 0.10 26.85 1.49
C LEU A 32 -0.86 27.74 2.29
N ALA A 33 -0.50 29.00 2.55
CA ALA A 33 -1.38 29.94 3.24
C ALA A 33 -2.64 30.25 2.41
N ALA A 34 -2.46 30.47 1.09
CA ALA A 34 -3.57 30.70 0.17
C ALA A 34 -4.48 29.47 0.06
N SER A 35 -3.90 28.28 -0.07
CA SER A 35 -4.65 27.01 -0.10
C SER A 35 -5.40 26.76 1.20
N ALA A 36 -4.82 27.05 2.37
CA ALA A 36 -5.51 26.89 3.65
C ALA A 36 -6.70 27.84 3.82
N TYR A 37 -6.55 29.10 3.41
CA TYR A 37 -7.67 30.04 3.40
C TYR A 37 -8.78 29.60 2.45
N ARG A 38 -8.42 29.22 1.21
CA ARG A 38 -9.38 28.73 0.21
C ARG A 38 -10.04 27.42 0.61
N PHE A 39 -9.32 26.51 1.26
CA PHE A 39 -9.88 25.26 1.76
C PHE A 39 -11.04 25.49 2.73
N ALA A 40 -10.96 26.52 3.59
CA ALA A 40 -12.07 26.90 4.46
C ALA A 40 -13.21 27.58 3.66
N LYS A 41 -12.87 28.47 2.72
CA LYS A 41 -13.83 29.24 1.92
C LYS A 41 -14.61 28.39 0.92
N ASP A 42 -13.95 27.46 0.24
CA ASP A 42 -14.56 26.55 -0.73
C ASP A 42 -15.26 25.36 -0.02
N GLU A 43 -15.57 25.50 1.27
CA GLU A 43 -16.31 24.55 2.11
C GLU A 43 -15.75 23.11 2.06
N CYS A 44 -14.42 22.96 1.92
CA CYS A 44 -13.81 21.65 1.76
C CYS A 44 -14.06 20.73 2.97
N LEU A 45 -14.30 21.28 4.16
CA LEU A 45 -14.71 20.52 5.35
C LEU A 45 -16.05 19.80 5.15
N ILE A 46 -17.03 20.46 4.52
CA ILE A 46 -18.35 19.91 4.22
C ILE A 46 -18.22 18.92 3.06
N LYS A 47 -17.49 19.27 2.00
CA LYS A 47 -17.23 18.36 0.87
C LYS A 47 -16.54 17.06 1.32
N ALA A 48 -15.57 17.16 2.22
CA ALA A 48 -14.91 16.00 2.82
C ALA A 48 -15.91 15.08 3.54
N SER A 49 -16.87 15.66 4.29
CA SER A 49 -17.90 14.87 4.97
C SER A 49 -18.78 14.10 3.98
N GLY A 50 -19.11 14.71 2.83
CA GLY A 50 -19.86 14.06 1.74
C GLY A 50 -19.08 12.90 1.11
N ILE A 51 -17.80 13.12 0.75
CA ILE A 51 -16.93 12.06 0.21
C ILE A 51 -16.81 10.90 1.21
N SER A 52 -16.60 11.21 2.49
CA SER A 52 -16.44 10.19 3.53
C SER A 52 -17.73 9.39 3.74
N TYR A 53 -18.88 10.04 3.81
CA TYR A 53 -20.17 9.36 3.89
C TYR A 53 -20.40 8.42 2.70
N THR A 54 -20.18 8.91 1.47
CA THR A 54 -20.28 8.09 0.26
C THR A 54 -19.31 6.91 0.28
N THR A 55 -18.08 7.13 0.76
CA THR A 55 -17.04 6.08 0.87
C THR A 55 -17.46 5.00 1.86
N ILE A 56 -18.01 5.38 3.02
CA ILE A 56 -18.47 4.43 4.05
C ILE A 56 -19.62 3.57 3.54
N VAL A 57 -20.64 4.19 2.94
CA VAL A 57 -21.79 3.46 2.37
C VAL A 57 -21.35 2.52 1.24
N SER A 58 -20.37 2.95 0.45
CA SER A 58 -19.83 2.18 -0.68
C SER A 58 -18.84 1.09 -0.27
N LEU A 59 -18.32 1.13 0.97
CA LEU A 59 -17.30 0.20 1.44
C LEU A 59 -17.82 -1.23 1.53
N ILE A 60 -19.04 -1.42 2.06
CA ILE A 60 -19.61 -2.76 2.27
C ILE A 60 -19.82 -3.48 0.93
N PRO A 61 -20.52 -2.89 -0.08
CA PRO A 61 -20.63 -3.53 -1.39
C PRO A 61 -19.28 -3.77 -2.07
N MET A 62 -18.34 -2.82 -1.94
CA MET A 62 -17.01 -2.96 -2.51
C MET A 62 -16.24 -4.12 -1.88
N LEU A 63 -16.30 -4.27 -0.55
CA LEU A 63 -15.63 -5.36 0.18
C LEU A 63 -16.18 -6.72 -0.24
N VAL A 64 -17.50 -6.89 -0.26
CA VAL A 64 -18.18 -8.14 -0.66
C VAL A 64 -17.72 -8.59 -2.05
N VAL A 65 -17.61 -7.65 -2.98
CA VAL A 65 -17.30 -7.97 -4.37
C VAL A 65 -15.80 -8.11 -4.61
N ALA A 66 -14.97 -7.32 -3.92
CA ALA A 66 -13.53 -7.51 -3.93
C ALA A 66 -13.17 -8.92 -3.42
N LEU A 67 -13.79 -9.37 -2.34
CA LEU A 67 -13.63 -10.73 -1.81
C LEU A 67 -14.15 -11.78 -2.79
N SER A 68 -15.31 -11.56 -3.42
CA SER A 68 -15.85 -12.46 -4.45
C SER A 68 -14.90 -12.60 -5.65
N LEU A 69 -14.39 -11.48 -6.18
CA LEU A 69 -13.50 -11.46 -7.33
C LEU A 69 -12.12 -12.03 -7.00
N LEU A 70 -11.59 -11.76 -5.80
CA LEU A 70 -10.39 -12.42 -5.29
C LEU A 70 -10.58 -13.94 -5.23
N THR A 71 -11.73 -14.42 -4.74
CA THR A 71 -12.03 -15.84 -4.65
C THR A 71 -12.02 -16.52 -6.02
N ILE A 72 -12.64 -15.90 -7.03
CA ILE A 72 -12.72 -16.42 -8.40
C ILE A 72 -11.36 -16.37 -9.12
N THR A 73 -10.61 -15.27 -8.99
CA THR A 73 -9.39 -15.02 -9.80
C THR A 73 -8.14 -15.68 -9.23
N SER A 74 -8.07 -15.90 -7.92
CA SER A 74 -6.85 -16.38 -7.26
C SER A 74 -6.91 -17.86 -6.86
N GLY A 75 -8.03 -18.56 -7.10
CA GLY A 75 -8.24 -19.92 -6.59
C GLY A 75 -8.18 -19.96 -5.06
N LEU A 76 -8.72 -18.90 -4.43
CA LEU A 76 -8.54 -18.60 -3.01
C LEU A 76 -9.04 -19.72 -2.10
N ASP A 77 -9.96 -20.57 -2.56
CA ASP A 77 -10.45 -21.74 -1.83
C ASP A 77 -9.31 -22.62 -1.28
N ASN A 78 -8.18 -22.72 -2.00
CA ASN A 78 -7.01 -23.48 -1.57
C ASN A 78 -5.97 -22.66 -0.80
N ARG A 79 -6.17 -21.34 -0.66
CA ARG A 79 -5.19 -20.38 -0.10
C ARG A 79 -5.76 -19.44 0.96
N LYS A 80 -7.03 -19.62 1.36
CA LYS A 80 -7.69 -18.87 2.45
C LYS A 80 -6.79 -18.85 3.69
N GLU A 81 -6.24 -20.01 4.05
CA GLU A 81 -5.36 -20.17 5.21
C GLU A 81 -4.02 -19.44 5.06
N GLU A 82 -3.39 -19.48 3.89
CA GLU A 82 -2.11 -18.78 3.64
C GLU A 82 -2.28 -17.24 3.77
N ILE A 83 -3.42 -16.71 3.32
CA ILE A 83 -3.73 -15.29 3.40
C ILE A 83 -4.05 -14.91 4.85
N PHE A 84 -4.84 -15.72 5.53
CA PHE A 84 -5.14 -15.52 6.94
C PHE A 84 -3.89 -15.59 7.81
N ASP A 85 -2.96 -16.48 7.53
CA ASP A 85 -1.67 -16.56 8.21
C ASP A 85 -0.79 -15.33 7.92
N LYS A 86 -0.82 -14.78 6.70
CA LYS A 86 -0.14 -13.50 6.38
C LYS A 86 -0.75 -12.32 7.11
N ILE A 87 -2.08 -12.26 7.22
CA ILE A 87 -2.81 -11.23 7.95
C ILE A 87 -2.51 -11.35 9.45
N ASN A 88 -2.62 -12.55 10.02
CA ASN A 88 -2.26 -12.86 11.41
C ASN A 88 -0.80 -12.44 11.69
N ALA A 89 0.14 -12.84 10.84
CA ALA A 89 1.55 -12.47 10.98
C ALA A 89 1.75 -10.95 10.97
N PHE A 90 1.03 -10.21 10.11
CA PHE A 90 1.09 -8.74 10.09
C PHE A 90 0.59 -8.13 11.42
N PHE A 91 -0.53 -8.61 11.96
CA PHE A 91 -1.06 -8.11 13.23
C PHE A 91 -0.14 -8.44 14.42
N LEU A 92 0.46 -9.63 14.42
CA LEU A 92 1.41 -10.06 15.44
C LEU A 92 2.71 -9.23 15.41
N VAL A 93 3.26 -8.97 14.22
CA VAL A 93 4.42 -8.06 14.06
C VAL A 93 4.10 -6.64 14.50
N SER A 94 2.84 -6.21 14.34
CA SER A 94 2.37 -4.89 14.76
C SER A 94 1.99 -4.83 16.25
N ASN A 95 2.18 -5.92 17.00
CA ASN A 95 1.87 -6.05 18.43
C ASN A 95 0.39 -5.78 18.77
N ILE A 96 -0.52 -6.02 17.82
CA ILE A 96 -1.95 -5.83 18.01
C ILE A 96 -2.51 -7.11 18.66
N ASN A 97 -2.77 -7.07 19.97
CA ASN A 97 -3.34 -8.19 20.74
C ASN A 97 -4.87 -8.33 20.49
N LEU A 98 -5.26 -8.66 19.27
CA LEU A 98 -6.63 -9.04 18.92
C LEU A 98 -6.65 -10.52 18.52
N ASP A 99 -7.44 -11.34 19.21
CA ASP A 99 -7.77 -12.67 18.73
C ASP A 99 -8.72 -12.50 17.54
N ILE A 100 -8.15 -12.53 16.32
CA ILE A 100 -8.90 -12.29 15.10
C ILE A 100 -9.53 -13.56 14.53
N ASN A 101 -9.29 -14.73 15.13
CA ASN A 101 -9.86 -15.99 14.65
C ASN A 101 -11.40 -15.92 14.46
N PRO A 102 -12.19 -15.37 15.41
CA PRO A 102 -13.64 -15.22 15.22
C PRO A 102 -14.02 -14.29 14.05
N TYR A 103 -13.20 -13.28 13.76
CA TYR A 103 -13.40 -12.36 12.64
C TYR A 103 -13.00 -12.99 11.30
N LEU A 104 -12.00 -13.87 11.31
CA LEU A 104 -11.57 -14.61 10.12
C LEU A 104 -12.60 -15.69 9.74
N ASP A 105 -13.22 -16.34 10.71
CA ASP A 105 -14.29 -17.31 10.48
C ASP A 105 -15.53 -16.63 9.88
N THR A 106 -15.95 -15.49 10.44
CA THR A 106 -17.06 -14.67 9.88
C THR A 106 -16.74 -14.11 8.49
N LEU A 107 -15.47 -13.76 8.23
CA LEU A 107 -15.01 -13.37 6.89
C LEU A 107 -15.09 -14.55 5.91
N GLY A 108 -14.76 -15.77 6.36
CA GLY A 108 -14.95 -17.00 5.60
C GLY A 108 -16.41 -17.24 5.20
N GLU A 109 -17.34 -17.05 6.13
CA GLU A 109 -18.78 -17.13 5.88
C GLU A 109 -19.26 -16.08 4.88
N LEU A 110 -18.76 -14.83 4.98
CA LEU A 110 -19.02 -13.76 4.01
C LEU A 110 -18.52 -14.09 2.61
N ILE A 111 -17.36 -14.73 2.49
CA ILE A 111 -16.78 -15.19 1.21
C ILE A 111 -17.69 -16.26 0.59
N ASP A 112 -18.16 -17.21 1.39
CA ASP A 112 -19.00 -18.31 0.92
C ASP A 112 -20.41 -17.81 0.51
N ALA A 113 -20.97 -16.83 1.23
CA ALA A 113 -22.21 -16.16 0.87
C ALA A 113 -22.06 -15.32 -0.42
N ALA A 114 -20.94 -14.63 -0.60
CA ALA A 114 -20.65 -13.81 -1.78
C ALA A 114 -20.57 -14.63 -3.08
N ARG A 115 -20.28 -15.93 -3.00
CA ARG A 115 -20.28 -16.87 -4.15
C ARG A 115 -21.66 -17.00 -4.81
N GLN A 116 -22.74 -16.91 -4.04
CA GLN A 116 -24.11 -17.09 -4.54
C GLN A 116 -24.64 -15.83 -5.26
N ILE A 117 -24.04 -14.65 -5.04
CA ILE A 117 -24.59 -13.35 -5.45
C ILE A 117 -23.76 -12.71 -6.61
N GLY A 118 -22.68 -13.36 -7.07
CA GLY A 118 -21.57 -12.76 -7.84
C GLY A 118 -21.92 -11.70 -8.90
N ALA A 119 -22.94 -11.92 -9.74
CA ALA A 119 -23.34 -10.94 -10.76
C ALA A 119 -24.03 -9.68 -10.21
N ILE A 120 -24.93 -9.85 -9.22
CA ILE A 120 -25.63 -8.74 -8.56
C ILE A 120 -24.64 -7.92 -7.72
N GLY A 121 -23.71 -8.62 -7.05
CA GLY A 121 -22.60 -7.99 -6.34
C GLY A 121 -21.76 -7.13 -7.29
N PHE A 122 -21.33 -7.67 -8.43
CA PHE A 122 -20.51 -6.92 -9.38
C PHE A 122 -21.15 -5.61 -9.85
N ILE A 123 -22.46 -5.62 -10.16
CA ILE A 123 -23.20 -4.41 -10.51
C ILE A 123 -23.21 -3.41 -9.35
N LEU A 124 -23.45 -3.87 -8.13
CA LEU A 124 -23.42 -3.04 -6.92
C LEU A 124 -22.03 -2.44 -6.65
N LEU A 125 -20.93 -3.17 -6.91
CA LEU A 125 -19.58 -2.60 -6.80
C LEU A 125 -19.37 -1.49 -7.83
N VAL A 126 -19.67 -1.75 -9.10
CA VAL A 126 -19.44 -0.75 -10.15
C VAL A 126 -20.24 0.52 -9.83
N PHE A 127 -21.48 0.37 -9.37
CA PHE A 127 -22.30 1.49 -8.92
C PHE A 127 -21.71 2.22 -7.70
N SER A 128 -21.29 1.49 -6.66
CA SER A 128 -20.73 2.05 -5.43
C SER A 128 -19.43 2.81 -5.71
N ALA A 129 -18.51 2.18 -6.44
CA ALA A 129 -17.23 2.77 -6.80
C ALA A 129 -17.38 3.99 -7.72
N THR A 130 -18.34 3.94 -8.66
CA THR A 130 -18.73 5.10 -9.48
C THR A 130 -19.25 6.25 -8.62
N THR A 131 -20.03 5.96 -7.57
CA THR A 131 -20.58 7.00 -6.69
C THR A 131 -19.47 7.72 -5.91
N VAL A 132 -18.48 6.97 -5.40
CA VAL A 132 -17.30 7.56 -4.72
C VAL A 132 -16.49 8.43 -5.67
N LEU A 133 -16.18 7.91 -6.87
CA LEU A 133 -15.41 8.65 -7.87
C LEU A 133 -16.15 9.93 -8.32
N ARG A 134 -17.46 9.84 -8.50
CA ARG A 134 -18.30 11.00 -8.85
C ARG A 134 -18.35 12.04 -7.74
N SER A 135 -18.44 11.62 -6.48
CA SER A 135 -18.38 12.53 -5.33
C SER A 135 -17.04 13.27 -5.26
N LEU A 136 -15.95 12.55 -5.53
CA LEU A 136 -14.60 13.12 -5.61
C LEU A 136 -14.45 14.08 -6.81
N GLU A 137 -14.89 13.68 -8.01
CA GLU A 137 -14.86 14.51 -9.21
C GLU A 137 -15.66 15.80 -9.02
N ASN A 138 -16.88 15.73 -8.47
CA ASN A 138 -17.70 16.92 -8.18
C ASN A 138 -17.00 17.87 -7.21
N SER A 139 -16.34 17.33 -6.18
CA SER A 139 -15.61 18.13 -5.21
C SER A 139 -14.41 18.82 -5.84
N PHE A 140 -13.69 18.13 -6.73
CA PHE A 140 -12.59 18.72 -7.50
C PHE A 140 -13.10 19.77 -8.47
N ASN A 141 -14.09 19.46 -9.30
CA ASN A 141 -14.66 20.42 -10.24
C ASN A 141 -15.13 21.70 -9.52
N SER A 142 -15.65 21.60 -8.29
CA SER A 142 -15.96 22.77 -7.47
C SER A 142 -14.71 23.59 -7.06
N ILE A 143 -13.60 22.95 -6.66
CA ILE A 143 -12.31 23.64 -6.37
C ILE A 143 -11.78 24.38 -7.61
N TRP A 144 -11.87 23.73 -8.77
CA TRP A 144 -11.47 24.32 -10.05
C TRP A 144 -12.53 25.25 -10.67
N ARG A 145 -13.71 25.37 -10.04
CA ARG A 145 -14.87 26.16 -10.50
C ARG A 145 -15.31 25.82 -11.92
N ILE A 146 -15.42 24.53 -12.20
CA ILE A 146 -15.85 23.98 -13.49
C ILE A 146 -17.34 23.66 -13.39
N GLU A 147 -18.15 24.29 -14.24
CA GLU A 147 -19.60 24.08 -14.29
C GLU A 147 -19.98 22.97 -15.29
N GLU A 148 -19.14 22.71 -16.29
CA GLU A 148 -19.39 21.67 -17.29
C GLU A 148 -19.02 20.26 -16.78
N LYS A 149 -20.01 19.36 -16.85
CA LYS A 149 -19.85 17.95 -16.50
C LYS A 149 -19.46 17.13 -17.72
N ARG A 150 -18.68 16.07 -17.51
CA ARG A 150 -18.41 15.05 -18.54
C ARG A 150 -19.73 14.43 -19.01
N SER A 151 -19.80 14.01 -20.28
CA SER A 151 -20.97 13.27 -20.75
C SER A 151 -21.07 11.92 -20.02
N VAL A 152 -22.28 11.41 -19.81
CA VAL A 152 -22.52 10.16 -19.07
C VAL A 152 -21.71 8.98 -19.62
N LEU A 153 -21.52 8.92 -20.95
CA LEU A 153 -20.71 7.89 -21.59
C LEU A 153 -19.21 8.05 -21.29
N GLN A 154 -18.67 9.28 -21.35
CA GLN A 154 -17.28 9.55 -21.01
C GLN A 154 -17.00 9.29 -19.53
N GLU A 155 -17.93 9.68 -18.65
CA GLU A 155 -17.88 9.42 -17.22
C GLU A 155 -17.82 7.90 -16.95
N PHE A 156 -18.72 7.12 -17.57
CA PHE A 156 -18.71 5.66 -17.47
C PHE A 156 -17.40 5.04 -17.98
N VAL A 157 -16.94 5.43 -19.17
CA VAL A 157 -15.71 4.89 -19.76
C VAL A 157 -14.50 5.22 -18.89
N PHE A 158 -14.37 6.47 -18.44
CA PHE A 158 -13.27 6.90 -17.59
C PHE A 158 -13.25 6.14 -16.27
N TYR A 159 -14.38 6.06 -15.56
CA TYR A 159 -14.45 5.33 -14.30
C TYR A 159 -14.23 3.83 -14.48
N PHE A 160 -14.77 3.22 -15.54
CA PHE A 160 -14.52 1.83 -15.85
C PHE A 160 -13.02 1.54 -16.03
N PHE A 161 -12.29 2.41 -16.74
CA PHE A 161 -10.84 2.29 -16.89
C PHE A 161 -10.10 2.48 -15.57
N VAL A 162 -10.46 3.47 -14.75
CA VAL A 162 -9.85 3.67 -13.43
C VAL A 162 -10.06 2.45 -12.53
N LEU A 163 -11.27 1.87 -12.53
CA LEU A 163 -11.62 0.72 -11.69
C LEU A 163 -11.03 -0.60 -12.17
N SER A 164 -10.84 -0.78 -13.48
CA SER A 164 -10.23 -2.00 -14.04
C SER A 164 -8.70 -1.95 -14.07
N ILE A 165 -8.13 -0.87 -14.59
CA ILE A 165 -6.68 -0.74 -14.79
C ILE A 165 -5.96 -0.33 -13.50
N GLY A 166 -6.60 0.49 -12.65
CA GLY A 166 -5.98 1.00 -11.42
C GLY A 166 -5.46 -0.09 -10.49
N PRO A 167 -6.29 -1.05 -10.04
CA PRO A 167 -5.84 -2.16 -9.21
C PRO A 167 -4.77 -3.03 -9.89
N LEU A 168 -4.91 -3.28 -11.20
CA LEU A 168 -3.94 -4.05 -11.96
C LEU A 168 -2.56 -3.38 -11.95
N LEU A 169 -2.50 -2.05 -12.13
CA LEU A 169 -1.26 -1.28 -12.06
C LEU A 169 -0.63 -1.31 -10.66
N LEU A 170 -1.44 -1.30 -9.60
CA LEU A 170 -0.94 -1.43 -8.22
C LEU A 170 -0.32 -2.82 -7.99
N VAL A 171 -0.97 -3.89 -8.45
CA VAL A 171 -0.45 -5.27 -8.33
C VAL A 171 0.82 -5.46 -9.16
N ILE A 172 0.85 -4.94 -10.38
CA ILE A 172 2.06 -4.97 -11.24
C ILE A 172 3.17 -4.15 -10.59
N GLY A 173 2.86 -2.96 -10.07
CA GLY A 173 3.80 -2.07 -9.39
C GLY A 173 4.41 -2.69 -8.14
N ASP A 174 3.59 -3.33 -7.29
CA ASP A 174 4.06 -4.04 -6.09
C ASP A 174 4.95 -5.23 -6.46
N ASN A 175 4.55 -6.05 -7.43
CA ASN A 175 5.35 -7.18 -7.89
C ASN A 175 6.68 -6.74 -8.52
N LEU A 176 6.67 -5.64 -9.29
CA LEU A 176 7.87 -5.06 -9.86
C LEU A 176 8.78 -4.52 -8.76
N ALA A 177 8.23 -3.79 -7.79
CA ALA A 177 8.97 -3.27 -6.65
C ALA A 177 9.66 -4.42 -5.88
N LYS A 178 8.92 -5.48 -5.56
CA LYS A 178 9.45 -6.68 -4.88
C LYS A 178 10.60 -7.31 -5.67
N LYS A 179 10.39 -7.63 -6.95
CA LYS A 179 11.44 -8.21 -7.81
C LYS A 179 12.69 -7.33 -7.86
N VAL A 180 12.52 -6.01 -8.02
CA VAL A 180 13.66 -5.08 -8.07
C VAL A 180 14.35 -5.00 -6.71
N THR A 181 13.62 -4.93 -5.60
CA THR A 181 14.22 -4.91 -4.27
C THR A 181 14.94 -6.22 -3.95
N ASP A 182 14.38 -7.36 -4.34
CA ASP A 182 14.94 -8.69 -4.07
C ASP A 182 16.29 -8.91 -4.76
N VAL A 183 16.50 -8.32 -5.94
CA VAL A 183 17.81 -8.34 -6.63
C VAL A 183 18.92 -7.71 -5.78
N PHE A 184 18.60 -6.67 -5.00
CA PHE A 184 19.57 -6.00 -4.12
C PHE A 184 19.55 -6.52 -2.68
N ARG A 185 18.65 -7.47 -2.37
CA ARG A 185 18.51 -8.05 -1.04
C ARG A 185 19.74 -8.92 -0.73
N PRO A 186 20.38 -8.75 0.45
CA PRO A 186 21.40 -9.68 0.88
C PRO A 186 20.81 -11.10 1.06
N PRO A 187 21.54 -12.16 0.64
CA PRO A 187 21.02 -13.52 0.71
C PRO A 187 20.79 -13.99 2.15
N HIS A 188 19.92 -14.97 2.31
CA HIS A 188 19.54 -15.55 3.59
C HIS A 188 20.37 -16.78 3.94
N TYR A 189 20.59 -17.00 5.24
CA TYR A 189 21.14 -18.26 5.76
C TYR A 189 19.98 -19.12 6.26
N LEU A 190 19.82 -20.31 5.68
CA LEU A 190 18.60 -21.11 5.77
C LEU A 190 18.74 -22.31 6.71
N SER A 191 19.91 -22.96 6.68
CA SER A 191 20.18 -24.18 7.46
C SER A 191 21.56 -24.13 8.07
N MET A 192 21.68 -24.74 9.24
CA MET A 192 22.96 -24.96 9.91
C MET A 192 22.96 -26.34 10.56
N ASP A 193 24.15 -26.92 10.65
CA ASP A 193 24.37 -28.14 11.44
C ASP A 193 25.82 -28.16 11.96
N LYS A 194 26.08 -28.96 12.99
CA LYS A 194 27.32 -28.96 13.74
C LYS A 194 28.01 -30.32 13.64
N ASP A 195 29.32 -30.33 13.40
CA ASP A 195 30.11 -31.57 13.35
C ASP A 195 30.62 -31.99 14.73
N SER A 196 31.27 -33.15 14.80
CA SER A 196 31.81 -33.72 16.04
C SER A 196 32.95 -32.90 16.67
N GLU A 197 33.59 -32.02 15.89
CA GLU A 197 34.68 -31.15 16.35
C GLU A 197 34.18 -29.74 16.73
N ASN A 198 32.85 -29.57 16.82
CA ASN A 198 32.17 -28.31 17.05
C ASN A 198 32.30 -27.27 15.94
N HIS A 199 32.69 -27.64 14.72
CA HIS A 199 32.58 -26.74 13.58
C HIS A 199 31.12 -26.66 13.12
N ILE A 200 30.76 -25.49 12.60
CA ILE A 200 29.37 -25.18 12.23
C ILE A 200 29.30 -24.95 10.74
N TRP A 201 28.56 -25.81 10.05
CA TRP A 201 28.28 -25.67 8.64
C TRP A 201 27.00 -24.87 8.44
N ILE A 202 27.04 -23.89 7.54
CA ILE A 202 25.90 -23.03 7.23
C ILE A 202 25.66 -23.05 5.73
N ALA A 203 24.40 -23.25 5.36
CA ALA A 203 23.88 -23.21 4.00
C ALA A 203 22.89 -22.04 3.82
N GLY A 204 22.83 -21.49 2.60
CA GLY A 204 21.92 -20.41 2.25
C GLY A 204 21.83 -20.12 0.76
N GLU A 205 21.26 -18.97 0.42
CA GLU A 205 21.01 -18.53 -0.95
C GLU A 205 22.29 -18.09 -1.69
N ASN A 206 22.23 -18.04 -3.02
CA ASN A 206 23.31 -17.55 -3.91
C ASN A 206 24.67 -18.25 -3.70
N GLY A 207 24.67 -19.57 -3.71
CA GLY A 207 25.86 -20.41 -3.58
C GLY A 207 26.46 -20.45 -2.18
N THR A 208 25.73 -19.97 -1.17
CA THR A 208 26.27 -19.89 0.19
C THR A 208 26.32 -21.28 0.81
N LEU A 209 27.54 -21.81 0.95
CA LEU A 209 27.86 -22.93 1.83
C LEU A 209 29.25 -22.67 2.45
N PHE A 210 29.34 -22.60 3.76
CA PHE A 210 30.60 -22.33 4.46
C PHE A 210 30.67 -23.02 5.82
N ARG A 211 31.88 -23.15 6.36
CA ARG A 211 32.14 -23.67 7.70
C ARG A 211 32.67 -22.55 8.59
N MET A 212 32.33 -22.62 9.87
CA MET A 212 32.93 -21.82 10.93
C MET A 212 33.65 -22.72 11.92
N ASP A 213 34.79 -22.24 12.40
CA ASP A 213 35.53 -22.87 13.49
C ASP A 213 34.78 -22.76 14.83
N SER A 214 35.31 -23.42 15.86
CA SER A 214 34.77 -23.35 17.23
C SER A 214 34.81 -21.92 17.83
N GLY A 215 35.64 -21.03 17.27
CA GLY A 215 35.71 -19.61 17.58
C GLY A 215 34.73 -18.73 16.79
N LEU A 216 33.81 -19.33 16.03
CA LEU A 216 32.82 -18.67 15.17
C LEU A 216 33.44 -17.83 14.04
N LYS A 217 34.66 -18.15 13.62
CA LYS A 217 35.31 -17.55 12.46
C LYS A 217 35.17 -18.46 11.25
N LYS A 218 34.90 -17.86 10.09
CA LYS A 218 34.78 -18.59 8.83
C LYS A 218 36.15 -19.08 8.38
N ASP A 219 36.30 -20.38 8.25
CA ASP A 219 37.56 -21.05 7.92
C ASP A 219 37.50 -21.79 6.57
N TYR A 220 36.31 -22.08 6.07
CA TYR A 220 36.09 -22.71 4.76
C TYR A 220 34.87 -22.13 4.04
N TYR A 221 34.95 -22.01 2.72
CA TYR A 221 33.85 -21.64 1.83
C TYR A 221 33.80 -22.61 0.65
N LEU A 222 32.61 -22.98 0.21
CA LEU A 222 32.44 -23.77 -0.99
C LEU A 222 32.95 -22.98 -2.21
N ASP A 223 33.88 -23.59 -2.94
CA ASP A 223 34.37 -23.12 -4.23
C ASP A 223 34.06 -24.17 -5.29
N GLU A 224 33.79 -23.74 -6.53
CA GLU A 224 33.50 -24.65 -7.65
C GLU A 224 34.64 -25.66 -7.87
N LYS A 225 35.90 -25.29 -7.58
CA LYS A 225 37.06 -26.18 -7.69
C LYS A 225 37.05 -27.34 -6.69
N ASP A 226 36.30 -27.20 -5.60
CA ASP A 226 36.19 -28.23 -4.57
C ASP A 226 35.18 -29.32 -4.97
N ILE A 227 34.45 -29.14 -6.08
CA ILE A 227 33.40 -30.05 -6.53
C ILE A 227 33.90 -30.87 -7.71
N ASP A 228 33.74 -32.20 -7.65
CA ASP A 228 34.00 -33.07 -8.79
C ASP A 228 32.87 -32.98 -9.84
N LEU A 229 32.85 -31.86 -10.57
CA LEU A 229 31.90 -31.64 -11.68
C LEU A 229 32.20 -32.49 -12.91
N LYS A 230 33.37 -33.15 -12.98
CA LYS A 230 33.72 -34.03 -14.11
C LYS A 230 32.97 -35.37 -14.04
N ASN A 231 32.74 -35.88 -12.84
CA ASN A 231 32.06 -37.15 -12.60
C ASN A 231 30.66 -36.96 -11.99
N ILE A 232 30.00 -35.84 -12.30
CA ILE A 232 28.65 -35.55 -11.80
C ILE A 232 27.66 -36.64 -12.26
N ARG A 233 26.84 -37.12 -11.32
CA ARG A 233 25.77 -38.08 -11.62
C ARG A 233 24.47 -37.31 -11.88
N CYS A 234 24.03 -37.30 -13.14
CA CYS A 234 22.75 -36.72 -13.53
C CYS A 234 21.61 -37.74 -13.31
N LEU A 235 20.56 -37.30 -12.63
CA LEU A 235 19.35 -38.07 -12.36
C LEU A 235 18.12 -37.30 -12.82
N ASP A 236 17.06 -37.98 -13.21
CA ASP A 236 15.74 -37.36 -13.42
C ASP A 236 15.01 -37.13 -12.09
N SER A 237 13.78 -36.61 -12.15
CA SER A 237 12.93 -36.38 -10.96
C SER A 237 12.56 -37.65 -10.18
N PHE A 238 12.81 -38.84 -10.73
CA PHE A 238 12.58 -40.12 -10.07
C PHE A 238 13.87 -40.74 -9.55
N GLY A 239 15.02 -40.06 -9.70
CA GLY A 239 16.32 -40.58 -9.30
C GLY A 239 16.86 -41.66 -10.24
N VAL A 240 16.41 -41.68 -11.49
CA VAL A 240 16.90 -42.56 -12.56
C VAL A 240 18.00 -41.84 -13.33
N ARG A 241 19.08 -42.56 -13.68
CA ARG A 241 20.23 -41.97 -14.36
C ARG A 241 19.86 -41.43 -15.75
N VAL A 242 20.31 -40.21 -16.03
CA VAL A 242 20.21 -39.55 -17.34
C VAL A 242 21.63 -39.35 -17.91
N ASP A 243 21.76 -39.43 -19.23
CA ASP A 243 23.06 -39.37 -19.90
C ASP A 243 23.68 -37.95 -19.89
N PHE A 244 22.85 -36.90 -19.83
CA PHE A 244 23.28 -35.51 -19.86
C PHE A 244 22.42 -34.64 -18.94
N CYS A 245 23.06 -33.71 -18.24
CA CYS A 245 22.42 -32.60 -17.54
C CYS A 245 23.22 -31.31 -17.76
N GLU A 246 22.55 -30.16 -17.63
CA GLU A 246 23.21 -28.86 -17.67
C GLU A 246 24.17 -28.73 -16.49
N LYS A 247 25.35 -28.16 -16.71
CA LYS A 247 26.32 -27.94 -15.63
C LYS A 247 25.73 -26.93 -14.64
N PRO A 248 25.60 -27.28 -13.34
CA PRO A 248 25.01 -26.37 -12.36
C PRO A 248 25.93 -25.16 -12.11
N ASP A 249 25.32 -23.98 -12.02
CA ASP A 249 25.99 -22.73 -11.67
C ASP A 249 25.91 -22.51 -10.16
N ILE A 250 26.96 -22.92 -9.45
CA ILE A 250 27.04 -22.90 -7.98
C ILE A 250 26.68 -21.53 -7.39
N SER A 251 27.03 -20.43 -8.08
CA SER A 251 26.76 -19.07 -7.59
C SER A 251 25.26 -18.72 -7.54
N LYS A 252 24.44 -19.44 -8.29
CA LYS A 252 22.97 -19.28 -8.36
C LYS A 252 22.21 -20.35 -7.57
N GLU A 253 22.90 -21.35 -7.02
CA GLU A 253 22.28 -22.42 -6.25
C GLU A 253 21.83 -21.92 -4.86
N ASN A 254 20.62 -22.28 -4.45
CA ASN A 254 20.11 -21.98 -3.11
C ASN A 254 20.21 -23.23 -2.24
N PHE A 255 21.24 -23.32 -1.40
CA PHE A 255 21.38 -24.45 -0.48
C PHE A 255 20.36 -24.35 0.66
N VAL A 256 19.29 -25.14 0.56
CA VAL A 256 18.16 -25.12 1.49
C VAL A 256 18.44 -25.92 2.76
N ARG A 257 19.26 -26.97 2.67
CA ARG A 257 19.57 -27.86 3.79
C ARG A 257 21.04 -28.27 3.81
N VAL A 258 21.63 -28.24 5.00
CA VAL A 258 22.90 -28.90 5.32
C VAL A 258 22.68 -29.84 6.50
N SER A 259 23.31 -31.02 6.46
CA SER A 259 23.20 -32.04 7.49
C SER A 259 24.54 -32.79 7.61
N ILE A 260 24.99 -33.04 8.83
CA ILE A 260 26.20 -33.81 9.13
C ILE A 260 25.78 -35.11 9.80
N LYS A 261 26.05 -36.22 9.13
CA LYS A 261 25.72 -37.57 9.60
C LYS A 261 26.84 -38.53 9.24
N ASP A 262 27.20 -39.40 10.18
CA ASP A 262 28.21 -40.46 10.01
C ASP A 262 29.54 -39.95 9.42
N GLY A 263 30.03 -38.82 9.94
CA GLY A 263 31.31 -38.21 9.52
C GLY A 263 31.31 -37.61 8.11
N LYS A 264 30.14 -37.44 7.49
CA LYS A 264 29.97 -36.80 6.18
C LYS A 264 29.05 -35.59 6.26
N VAL A 265 29.36 -34.59 5.44
CA VAL A 265 28.54 -33.39 5.23
C VAL A 265 27.73 -33.61 3.96
N TYR A 266 26.42 -33.37 4.07
CA TYR A 266 25.47 -33.40 2.97
C TYR A 266 24.84 -32.02 2.81
N ALA A 267 24.78 -31.53 1.58
CA ALA A 267 24.11 -30.27 1.25
C ALA A 267 23.18 -30.46 0.06
N LEU A 268 21.96 -29.94 0.14
CA LEU A 268 20.98 -29.98 -0.94
C LEU A 268 20.61 -28.56 -1.35
N SER A 269 20.69 -28.31 -2.65
CA SER A 269 20.15 -27.11 -3.29
C SER A 269 18.69 -27.28 -3.66
N GLU A 270 17.96 -26.17 -3.66
CA GLU A 270 16.61 -26.06 -4.19
C GLU A 270 16.52 -26.60 -5.63
N ASN A 271 17.49 -26.30 -6.51
CA ASN A 271 17.45 -26.72 -7.91
C ASN A 271 18.04 -28.12 -8.16
N GLY A 272 18.11 -28.98 -7.13
CA GLY A 272 18.46 -30.39 -7.29
C GLY A 272 19.95 -30.73 -7.26
N LEU A 273 20.84 -29.78 -6.94
CA LEU A 273 22.24 -30.12 -6.66
C LEU A 273 22.39 -30.72 -5.26
N PHE A 274 22.74 -32.00 -5.18
CA PHE A 274 23.03 -32.72 -3.95
C PHE A 274 24.54 -32.99 -3.83
N LEU A 275 25.16 -32.38 -2.81
CA LEU A 275 26.60 -32.47 -2.54
C LEU A 275 26.85 -33.35 -1.32
N SER A 276 27.91 -34.16 -1.39
CA SER A 276 28.37 -34.93 -0.23
C SER A 276 29.89 -35.02 -0.16
N LYS A 277 30.44 -34.96 1.05
CA LYS A 277 31.85 -35.26 1.31
C LYS A 277 32.08 -35.74 2.75
N PRO A 278 33.16 -36.49 3.03
CA PRO A 278 33.66 -36.63 4.40
C PRO A 278 33.97 -35.25 5.02
N VAL A 279 33.78 -35.08 6.32
CA VAL A 279 34.04 -33.81 7.03
C VAL A 279 35.47 -33.31 6.78
N ASP A 280 36.45 -34.23 6.82
CA ASP A 280 37.87 -33.96 6.55
C ASP A 280 38.23 -34.02 5.06
N GLY A 281 37.25 -34.27 4.20
CA GLY A 281 37.41 -34.36 2.76
C GLY A 281 37.64 -32.99 2.11
N SER A 282 38.53 -32.96 1.11
CA SER A 282 38.78 -31.77 0.30
C SER A 282 37.85 -31.66 -0.92
N VAL A 283 37.26 -32.77 -1.38
CA VAL A 283 36.47 -32.83 -2.62
C VAL A 283 35.02 -33.24 -2.33
N TRP A 284 34.08 -32.53 -2.95
CA TRP A 284 32.65 -32.83 -2.95
C TRP A 284 32.27 -33.73 -4.12
N ASN A 285 31.54 -34.79 -3.81
CA ASN A 285 30.82 -35.58 -4.80
C ASN A 285 29.48 -34.91 -5.10
N ALA A 286 29.17 -34.71 -6.39
CA ALA A 286 27.95 -34.06 -6.84
C ALA A 286 27.01 -35.05 -7.53
N ILE A 287 25.74 -34.97 -7.15
CA ILE A 287 24.60 -35.59 -7.82
C ILE A 287 23.66 -34.45 -8.21
N TYR A 288 23.19 -34.44 -9.44
CA TYR A 288 22.28 -33.41 -9.94
C TYR A 288 20.97 -34.02 -10.40
N PHE A 289 19.87 -33.56 -9.82
CA PHE A 289 18.52 -33.94 -10.20
C PHE A 289 17.98 -32.92 -11.20
N ASP A 290 17.89 -33.32 -12.46
CA ASP A 290 17.43 -32.46 -13.55
C ASP A 290 15.95 -32.10 -13.40
N ASN A 291 15.61 -30.85 -13.73
CA ASN A 291 14.24 -30.31 -13.71
C ASN A 291 13.46 -30.58 -12.40
N SER A 292 14.16 -30.56 -11.26
CA SER A 292 13.63 -30.94 -9.96
C SER A 292 13.86 -29.85 -8.93
N ASN A 293 12.80 -29.48 -8.19
CA ASN A 293 12.88 -28.50 -7.11
C ASN A 293 12.65 -29.17 -5.76
N PHE A 294 13.58 -28.98 -4.83
CA PHE A 294 13.57 -29.59 -3.50
C PHE A 294 13.42 -28.57 -2.38
N LYS A 295 12.79 -29.04 -1.30
CA LYS A 295 12.52 -28.29 -0.07
C LYS A 295 13.41 -28.74 1.09
N ASP A 296 13.61 -30.03 1.25
CA ASP A 296 14.35 -30.62 2.36
C ASP A 296 14.82 -32.04 2.03
N PHE A 297 15.72 -32.58 2.86
CA PHE A 297 16.03 -34.01 2.86
C PHE A 297 16.18 -34.55 4.28
N GLU A 298 15.98 -35.86 4.40
CA GLU A 298 16.20 -36.61 5.63
C GLU A 298 17.18 -37.76 5.38
N TYR A 299 18.18 -37.87 6.25
CA TYR A 299 19.15 -38.96 6.25
C TYR A 299 18.60 -40.13 7.06
N ILE A 300 18.65 -41.35 6.50
CA ILE A 300 18.28 -42.58 7.22
C ILE A 300 19.53 -43.32 7.67
N ASN A 301 20.37 -43.68 6.70
CA ASN A 301 21.63 -44.39 6.90
C ASN A 301 22.50 -44.22 5.65
N GLU A 302 23.67 -44.85 5.63
CA GLU A 302 24.69 -44.55 4.63
C GLU A 302 24.18 -44.78 3.21
N GLY A 303 24.08 -43.69 2.44
CA GLY A 303 23.65 -43.74 1.04
C GLY A 303 22.13 -43.82 0.85
N ASN A 304 21.33 -43.66 1.90
CA ASN A 304 19.87 -43.78 1.91
C ASN A 304 19.20 -42.51 2.47
N PHE A 305 18.36 -41.89 1.65
CA PHE A 305 17.80 -40.56 1.91
C PHE A 305 16.33 -40.49 1.53
N TYR A 306 15.61 -39.61 2.19
CA TYR A 306 14.34 -39.09 1.73
C TYR A 306 14.50 -37.68 1.22
N LEU A 307 14.02 -37.41 0.02
CA LEU A 307 14.00 -36.08 -0.58
C LEU A 307 12.56 -35.58 -0.64
N ILE A 308 12.34 -34.32 -0.26
CA ILE A 308 11.04 -33.66 -0.33
C ILE A 308 11.11 -32.63 -1.44
N PHE A 309 10.22 -32.74 -2.43
CA PHE A 309 10.08 -31.77 -3.49
C PHE A 309 9.33 -30.52 -3.01
N SER A 310 9.49 -29.40 -3.70
CA SER A 310 8.80 -28.15 -3.35
C SER A 310 7.27 -28.23 -3.44
N ASN A 311 6.73 -29.22 -4.17
CA ASN A 311 5.29 -29.52 -4.21
C ASN A 311 4.81 -30.47 -3.09
N GLY A 312 5.71 -30.89 -2.20
CA GLY A 312 5.44 -31.83 -1.10
C GLY A 312 5.47 -33.30 -1.48
N GLU A 313 5.75 -33.66 -2.74
CA GLU A 313 6.03 -35.05 -3.09
C GLU A 313 7.31 -35.53 -2.39
N VAL A 314 7.37 -36.84 -2.14
CA VAL A 314 8.47 -37.47 -1.40
C VAL A 314 9.08 -38.57 -2.27
N LEU A 315 10.41 -38.59 -2.34
CA LEU A 315 11.19 -39.64 -3.02
C LEU A 315 12.14 -40.30 -2.04
N HIS A 316 12.08 -41.62 -2.00
CA HIS A 316 13.09 -42.42 -1.32
C HIS A 316 14.24 -42.68 -2.28
N PHE A 317 15.40 -42.14 -1.95
CA PHE A 317 16.58 -42.08 -2.81
C PHE A 317 17.75 -42.87 -2.24
N PHE A 318 18.35 -43.74 -3.06
CA PHE A 318 19.61 -44.39 -2.75
C PHE A 318 20.71 -43.90 -3.69
N THR A 319 21.81 -43.45 -3.12
CA THR A 319 22.99 -42.94 -3.85
C THR A 319 23.62 -43.96 -4.82
N GLN A 320 23.32 -45.25 -4.64
CA GLN A 320 23.76 -46.36 -5.49
C GLN A 320 22.89 -46.56 -6.75
N GLY A 321 21.82 -45.78 -6.95
CA GLY A 321 21.05 -45.75 -8.20
C GLY A 321 19.74 -46.55 -8.19
N ARG A 322 19.11 -46.72 -7.02
CA ARG A 322 17.73 -47.19 -6.92
C ARG A 322 16.93 -46.16 -6.14
N SER A 323 15.81 -45.76 -6.69
CA SER A 323 14.94 -44.76 -6.09
C SER A 323 13.50 -45.22 -6.26
N TYR A 324 12.65 -44.96 -5.28
CA TYR A 324 11.24 -45.35 -5.36
C TYR A 324 10.34 -44.31 -4.70
N LYS A 325 9.11 -44.27 -5.19
CA LYS A 325 8.05 -43.51 -4.54
C LYS A 325 7.50 -44.34 -3.36
N PRO A 326 7.44 -43.77 -2.15
CA PRO A 326 6.81 -44.45 -1.01
C PRO A 326 5.35 -44.79 -1.29
N VAL A 327 4.84 -45.86 -0.65
CA VAL A 327 3.42 -46.23 -0.74
C VAL A 327 2.67 -45.60 0.42
N PHE A 328 1.71 -44.73 0.10
CA PHE A 328 0.81 -44.11 1.07
C PHE A 328 -0.52 -44.86 1.11
N THR A 329 -0.87 -45.42 2.26
CA THR A 329 -2.10 -46.21 2.39
C THR A 329 -3.33 -45.32 2.14
N ASN A 330 -4.21 -45.73 1.22
CA ASN A 330 -5.47 -45.06 0.86
C ASN A 330 -5.35 -43.69 0.18
N VAL A 331 -4.15 -43.23 -0.22
CA VAL A 331 -3.96 -41.95 -0.92
C VAL A 331 -2.91 -42.09 -2.01
N LEU A 332 -3.12 -41.45 -3.16
CA LEU A 332 -2.18 -41.51 -4.29
C LEU A 332 -0.96 -40.60 -4.12
N LYS A 333 -1.12 -39.46 -3.44
CA LYS A 333 -0.07 -38.45 -3.22
C LYS A 333 -0.33 -37.69 -1.93
N ILE A 334 0.76 -37.25 -1.30
CA ILE A 334 0.72 -36.38 -0.10
C ILE A 334 1.47 -35.08 -0.39
N ARG A 335 1.23 -34.08 0.46
CA ARG A 335 1.97 -32.80 0.46
C ARG A 335 2.80 -32.70 1.73
N ALA A 336 3.93 -33.40 1.76
CA ALA A 336 4.79 -33.46 2.93
C ALA A 336 5.47 -32.11 3.22
N ASN A 337 5.48 -31.74 4.50
CA ASN A 337 6.26 -30.61 4.99
C ASN A 337 7.61 -31.04 5.56
N ARG A 338 7.64 -32.19 6.26
CA ARG A 338 8.85 -32.74 6.88
C ARG A 338 8.78 -34.26 6.87
N VAL A 339 9.93 -34.89 6.60
CA VAL A 339 10.19 -36.32 6.80
C VAL A 339 11.21 -36.42 7.92
N TYR A 340 11.00 -37.32 8.87
CA TYR A 340 11.86 -37.48 10.04
C TYR A 340 12.05 -38.96 10.37
N PHE A 341 13.30 -39.41 10.44
CA PHE A 341 13.65 -40.79 10.76
C PHE A 341 14.47 -40.83 12.05
N PRO A 342 13.82 -40.98 13.22
CA PRO A 342 14.53 -41.16 14.48
C PRO A 342 15.37 -42.45 14.53
N GLU A 343 14.94 -43.48 13.79
CA GLU A 343 15.61 -44.77 13.64
C GLU A 343 15.47 -45.25 12.19
N PRO A 344 16.38 -46.11 11.67
CA PRO A 344 16.36 -46.48 10.25
C PRO A 344 15.08 -47.16 9.75
N TYR A 345 14.32 -47.81 10.64
CA TYR A 345 13.06 -48.49 10.31
C TYR A 345 11.81 -47.71 10.74
N LEU A 346 11.95 -46.70 11.60
CA LEU A 346 10.83 -45.93 12.15
C LEU A 346 10.85 -44.52 11.56
N GLY A 347 9.90 -44.26 10.67
CA GLY A 347 9.78 -42.98 9.96
C GLY A 347 8.49 -42.26 10.30
N TYR A 348 8.54 -40.93 10.27
CA TYR A 348 7.39 -40.05 10.39
C TYR A 348 7.36 -39.00 9.27
N ILE A 349 6.18 -38.72 8.72
CA ILE A 349 5.94 -37.60 7.81
C ILE A 349 4.80 -36.76 8.34
N VAL A 350 4.96 -35.44 8.31
CA VAL A 350 3.88 -34.50 8.58
C VAL A 350 3.55 -33.72 7.32
N ASP A 351 2.26 -33.52 7.04
CA ASP A 351 1.79 -32.93 5.78
C ASP A 351 1.03 -31.60 5.96
N GLU A 352 0.73 -30.96 4.83
CA GLU A 352 -0.06 -29.72 4.77
C GLU A 352 -1.54 -29.90 5.15
N ASP A 353 -2.04 -31.13 5.22
CA ASP A 353 -3.46 -31.44 5.45
C ASP A 353 -3.77 -31.82 6.91
N GLY A 354 -2.77 -31.77 7.79
CA GLY A 354 -2.90 -32.04 9.21
C GLY A 354 -2.72 -33.50 9.62
N ASN A 355 -2.12 -34.33 8.75
CA ASN A 355 -1.88 -35.74 9.02
C ASN A 355 -0.43 -35.99 9.48
N VAL A 356 -0.31 -36.95 10.40
CA VAL A 356 0.97 -37.57 10.74
C VAL A 356 0.96 -38.98 10.15
N TRP A 357 1.89 -39.22 9.23
CA TRP A 357 2.13 -40.53 8.63
C TRP A 357 3.22 -41.23 9.40
N LYS A 358 3.00 -42.50 9.74
CA LYS A 358 3.97 -43.37 10.41
C LYS A 358 4.36 -44.52 9.51
N SER A 359 5.64 -44.87 9.51
CA SER A 359 6.19 -46.06 8.87
C SER A 359 7.03 -46.85 9.87
N GLU A 360 6.91 -48.17 9.83
CA GLU A 360 7.66 -49.10 10.70
C GLU A 360 8.54 -50.06 9.87
N ASP A 361 8.57 -49.90 8.55
CA ASP A 361 9.33 -50.74 7.62
C ASP A 361 10.51 -49.99 6.96
N GLY A 362 10.90 -48.83 7.48
CA GLY A 362 11.94 -47.99 6.88
C GLY A 362 11.44 -47.10 5.75
N GLY A 363 10.12 -46.88 5.68
CA GLY A 363 9.49 -45.91 4.80
C GLY A 363 8.94 -46.47 3.49
N TYR A 364 8.87 -47.78 3.33
CA TYR A 364 8.23 -48.39 2.15
C TYR A 364 6.71 -48.19 2.21
N THR A 365 6.10 -48.37 3.38
CA THR A 365 4.67 -48.16 3.60
C THR A 365 4.39 -47.14 4.71
N TRP A 366 3.35 -46.34 4.51
CA TRP A 366 2.99 -45.23 5.40
C TRP A 366 1.50 -45.26 5.75
N ASN A 367 1.19 -45.18 7.04
CA ASN A 367 -0.17 -45.09 7.56
C ASN A 367 -0.43 -43.71 8.18
N ALA A 368 -1.52 -43.05 7.77
CA ALA A 368 -1.89 -41.73 8.26
C ALA A 368 -2.75 -41.79 9.52
N THR A 369 -2.47 -40.86 10.43
CA THR A 369 -3.38 -40.43 11.52
C THR A 369 -3.64 -38.95 11.36
N LYS A 370 -4.90 -38.56 11.14
CA LYS A 370 -5.27 -37.14 11.07
C LYS A 370 -5.39 -36.58 12.48
N ILE A 371 -4.57 -35.57 12.80
CA ILE A 371 -4.55 -34.96 14.14
C ILE A 371 -5.19 -33.57 14.17
N THR A 372 -5.21 -32.87 13.04
CA THR A 372 -5.78 -31.52 12.91
C THR A 372 -6.28 -31.27 11.48
N GLY A 373 -6.96 -30.14 11.26
CA GLY A 373 -7.33 -29.65 9.94
C GLY A 373 -6.34 -28.66 9.33
N HIS A 374 -5.27 -28.30 10.03
CA HIS A 374 -4.29 -27.29 9.63
C HIS A 374 -2.92 -27.91 9.31
N GLY A 375 -2.12 -27.25 8.48
CA GLY A 375 -0.83 -27.78 8.03
C GLY A 375 0.18 -27.96 9.17
N LEU A 376 0.80 -29.13 9.24
CA LEU A 376 1.85 -29.45 10.19
C LEU A 376 3.22 -29.20 9.55
N LYS A 377 4.15 -28.57 10.27
CA LYS A 377 5.42 -28.09 9.71
C LYS A 377 6.63 -28.92 10.11
N ASP A 378 6.69 -29.40 11.35
CA ASP A 378 7.87 -30.13 11.85
C ASP A 378 7.48 -31.15 12.93
N ILE A 379 8.35 -32.14 13.10
CA ILE A 379 8.21 -33.22 14.09
C ILE A 379 9.57 -33.53 14.70
N HIS A 380 9.62 -33.71 16.02
CA HIS A 380 10.86 -34.00 16.74
C HIS A 380 10.62 -35.00 17.87
N ARG A 381 11.54 -35.97 18.03
CA ARG A 381 11.54 -36.94 19.12
C ARG A 381 12.25 -36.37 20.33
N ILE A 382 11.62 -36.45 21.50
CA ILE A 382 12.26 -36.12 22.78
C ILE A 382 12.81 -37.37 23.46
N ARG A 383 12.01 -38.44 23.50
CA ARG A 383 12.39 -39.75 24.06
C ARG A 383 11.78 -40.86 23.22
N PRO A 384 12.20 -42.13 23.37
CA PRO A 384 11.51 -43.24 22.72
C PRO A 384 10.00 -43.20 23.03
N GLY A 385 9.17 -43.11 22.00
CA GLY A 385 7.70 -42.97 22.12
C GLY A 385 7.18 -41.54 22.33
N GLU A 386 8.02 -40.61 22.79
CA GLU A 386 7.63 -39.22 23.06
C GLU A 386 8.01 -38.28 21.91
N PHE A 387 7.02 -37.73 21.20
CA PHE A 387 7.22 -36.82 20.08
C PHE A 387 6.39 -35.55 20.21
N PHE A 388 6.94 -34.47 19.66
CA PHE A 388 6.23 -33.22 19.45
C PHE A 388 6.07 -32.95 17.97
N VAL A 389 4.88 -32.50 17.61
CA VAL A 389 4.53 -32.04 16.27
C VAL A 389 4.06 -30.60 16.36
N THR A 390 4.50 -29.79 15.42
CA THR A 390 4.16 -28.36 15.40
C THR A 390 3.72 -27.90 14.02
N GLY A 391 2.93 -26.82 13.95
CA GLY A 391 2.40 -26.35 12.68
C GLY A 391 1.66 -25.01 12.71
N GLU A 392 0.78 -24.84 11.73
CA GLU A 392 -0.02 -23.65 11.51
C GLU A 392 -1.02 -23.38 12.63
N ARG A 393 -1.41 -22.10 12.79
CA ARG A 393 -2.39 -21.64 13.78
C ARG A 393 -2.08 -22.05 15.23
N GLY A 394 -0.80 -22.14 15.59
CA GLY A 394 -0.42 -22.51 16.95
C GLY A 394 -0.46 -23.99 17.24
N SER A 395 -0.61 -24.83 16.21
CA SER A 395 -0.67 -26.28 16.36
C SER A 395 0.56 -26.79 17.09
N VAL A 396 0.35 -27.38 18.26
CA VAL A 396 1.37 -28.10 19.03
C VAL A 396 0.70 -29.35 19.58
N PHE A 397 1.22 -30.51 19.21
CA PHE A 397 0.71 -31.81 19.63
C PHE A 397 1.83 -32.64 20.22
N LYS A 398 1.52 -33.35 21.29
CA LYS A 398 2.43 -34.27 21.97
C LYS A 398 1.87 -35.69 21.88
N THR A 399 2.72 -36.67 21.64
CA THR A 399 2.41 -38.09 21.82
C THR A 399 3.40 -38.71 22.79
N GLU A 400 2.97 -39.73 23.54
CA GLU A 400 3.80 -40.52 24.45
C GLU A 400 3.80 -42.02 24.07
N ASP A 401 3.05 -42.39 23.04
CA ASP A 401 2.90 -43.78 22.58
C ASP A 401 3.47 -43.99 21.16
N GLY A 402 4.29 -43.08 20.66
CA GLY A 402 4.90 -43.18 19.33
C GLY A 402 3.94 -42.84 18.19
N GLY A 403 2.91 -42.05 18.47
CA GLY A 403 2.02 -41.45 17.48
C GLY A 403 0.67 -42.15 17.29
N TYR A 404 0.28 -43.09 18.17
CA TYR A 404 -1.06 -43.69 18.14
C TYR A 404 -2.11 -42.76 18.75
N SER A 405 -1.74 -41.98 19.77
CA SER A 405 -2.58 -40.94 20.36
C SER A 405 -1.83 -39.61 20.51
N TRP A 406 -2.59 -38.51 20.46
CA TRP A 406 -2.04 -37.16 20.45
C TRP A 406 -2.78 -36.26 21.44
N LYS A 407 -2.03 -35.68 22.39
CA LYS A 407 -2.47 -34.61 23.28
C LYS A 407 -2.30 -33.26 22.60
N ASN A 408 -3.37 -32.47 22.55
CA ASN A 408 -3.34 -31.12 22.00
C ASN A 408 -2.83 -30.11 23.03
N LEU A 409 -1.71 -29.46 22.74
CA LEU A 409 -1.06 -28.41 23.54
C LEU A 409 -1.00 -27.07 22.76
N SER A 410 -1.88 -26.90 21.77
CA SER A 410 -1.79 -25.82 20.79
C SER A 410 -1.97 -24.45 21.42
N HIS A 411 -1.05 -23.55 21.06
CA HIS A 411 -1.03 -22.16 21.49
C HIS A 411 -1.43 -21.26 20.32
N LYS A 412 -2.73 -20.87 20.22
CA LYS A 412 -3.41 -20.23 19.06
C LYS A 412 -2.83 -18.91 18.52
N ARG A 413 -1.67 -18.47 18.99
CA ARG A 413 -1.10 -17.16 18.68
C ARG A 413 -0.11 -17.15 17.52
N TYR A 414 0.63 -18.24 17.27
CA TYR A 414 1.76 -18.22 16.33
C TYR A 414 1.79 -19.46 15.44
N THR A 415 2.09 -19.32 14.16
CA THR A 415 2.45 -20.48 13.31
C THR A 415 3.87 -20.89 13.64
N PHE A 416 4.04 -22.15 14.05
CA PHE A 416 5.33 -22.70 14.41
C PHE A 416 5.93 -23.50 13.24
N THR A 417 7.23 -23.33 13.03
CA THR A 417 7.96 -23.81 11.86
C THR A 417 8.97 -24.90 12.17
N LYS A 418 9.56 -24.88 13.37
CA LYS A 418 10.50 -25.92 13.84
C LYS A 418 10.31 -26.21 15.32
N VAL A 419 10.62 -27.45 15.69
CA VAL A 419 10.69 -27.91 17.08
C VAL A 419 11.99 -28.66 17.32
N TRP A 420 12.62 -28.42 18.47
CA TRP A 420 13.76 -29.21 18.93
C TRP A 420 13.76 -29.28 20.46
N SER A 421 14.50 -30.23 21.02
CA SER A 421 14.67 -30.37 22.46
C SER A 421 16.13 -30.38 22.85
N ILE A 422 16.41 -29.97 24.09
CA ILE A 422 17.68 -30.17 24.78
C ILE A 422 17.38 -31.05 25.98
N GLU A 423 17.91 -32.27 25.98
CA GLU A 423 17.71 -33.23 27.06
C GLU A 423 18.63 -32.95 28.26
N ASN A 424 18.06 -33.12 29.45
CA ASN A 424 18.74 -33.13 30.74
C ASN A 424 18.56 -34.53 31.38
N GLU A 425 19.33 -34.82 32.44
CA GLU A 425 19.23 -36.11 33.14
C GLU A 425 17.81 -36.42 33.66
N GLU A 426 17.01 -35.41 34.01
CA GLU A 426 15.65 -35.58 34.57
C GLU A 426 14.53 -34.92 33.74
N SER A 427 14.83 -33.94 32.88
CA SER A 427 13.83 -33.18 32.10
C SER A 427 14.30 -32.94 30.66
N ALA A 428 13.42 -32.45 29.79
CA ALA A 428 13.81 -31.97 28.48
C ALA A 428 13.23 -30.58 28.27
N ASP A 429 14.10 -29.64 27.90
CA ASP A 429 13.70 -28.27 27.57
C ASP A 429 13.34 -28.26 26.08
N ILE A 430 12.11 -27.86 25.76
CA ILE A 430 11.56 -27.93 24.39
C ILE A 430 11.53 -26.52 23.82
N PHE A 431 11.98 -26.38 22.59
CA PHE A 431 12.04 -25.10 21.89
C PHE A 431 11.19 -25.14 20.63
N LEU A 432 10.50 -24.03 20.37
CA LEU A 432 9.72 -23.80 19.15
C LEU A 432 10.22 -22.54 18.46
N LEU A 433 10.39 -22.61 17.14
CA LEU A 433 10.65 -21.45 16.28
C LEU A 433 9.37 -21.09 15.54
N ASP A 434 8.88 -19.86 15.71
CA ASP A 434 7.71 -19.38 14.97
C ASP A 434 8.07 -18.79 13.59
N ALA A 435 7.05 -18.55 12.77
CA ALA A 435 7.19 -17.99 11.42
C ALA A 435 7.69 -16.52 11.40
N LEU A 436 7.76 -15.87 12.56
CA LEU A 436 8.34 -14.54 12.76
C LEU A 436 9.81 -14.61 13.18
N GLY A 437 10.32 -15.80 13.50
CA GLY A 437 11.69 -16.03 13.96
C GLY A 437 11.86 -15.89 15.47
N ASN A 438 10.76 -15.83 16.24
CA ASN A 438 10.82 -15.90 17.70
C ASN A 438 11.08 -17.34 18.13
N ILE A 439 11.82 -17.49 19.23
CA ILE A 439 12.02 -18.78 19.87
C ILE A 439 11.24 -18.77 21.18
N LEU A 440 10.42 -19.79 21.38
CA LEU A 440 9.73 -20.06 22.64
C LEU A 440 10.37 -21.29 23.28
N VAL A 441 10.36 -21.33 24.61
CA VAL A 441 10.84 -22.48 25.39
C VAL A 441 9.76 -22.95 26.34
N SER A 442 9.65 -24.26 26.50
CA SER A 442 8.89 -24.91 27.55
C SER A 442 9.83 -25.79 28.37
N ILE A 443 9.72 -25.67 29.69
CA ILE A 443 10.51 -26.44 30.67
C ILE A 443 9.65 -27.44 31.45
N ASP A 444 8.34 -27.48 31.14
CA ASP A 444 7.33 -28.28 31.83
C ASP A 444 6.65 -29.28 30.88
N GLY A 445 7.39 -29.74 29.86
CA GLY A 445 6.91 -30.75 28.92
C GLY A 445 5.83 -30.25 27.97
N GLY A 446 5.85 -28.95 27.62
CA GLY A 446 4.99 -28.33 26.61
C GLY A 446 3.69 -27.72 27.16
N GLU A 447 3.46 -27.75 28.47
CA GLU A 447 2.24 -27.19 29.08
C GLU A 447 2.25 -25.64 29.04
N HIS A 448 3.39 -25.03 29.31
CA HIS A 448 3.56 -23.58 29.23
C HIS A 448 4.74 -23.19 28.33
N TRP A 449 4.52 -22.15 27.52
CA TRP A 449 5.49 -21.62 26.57
C TRP A 449 5.89 -20.20 26.96
N ASN A 450 7.17 -20.01 27.24
CA ASN A 450 7.76 -18.72 27.53
C ASN A 450 8.55 -18.23 26.33
N THR A 451 8.46 -16.92 26.03
CA THR A 451 9.29 -16.36 24.96
C THR A 451 10.74 -16.36 25.40
N PHE A 452 11.57 -17.10 24.67
CA PHE A 452 13.00 -17.24 24.91
C PHE A 452 13.78 -16.14 24.17
N TYR A 453 13.42 -15.88 22.91
CA TYR A 453 14.11 -14.93 22.04
C TYR A 453 13.15 -14.27 21.06
N ILE A 454 13.31 -12.96 20.90
CA ILE A 454 12.63 -12.14 19.88
C ILE A 454 13.72 -11.46 19.06
N PRO A 455 13.81 -11.68 17.74
CA PRO A 455 14.82 -11.04 16.92
C PRO A 455 14.58 -9.53 16.83
N ALA A 456 15.60 -8.73 17.13
CA ALA A 456 15.49 -7.26 17.05
C ALA A 456 15.31 -6.74 15.61
N LYS A 457 15.92 -7.41 14.61
CA LYS A 457 15.81 -7.08 13.17
C LYS A 457 15.98 -8.32 12.30
N GLY A 458 15.01 -8.60 11.43
CA GLY A 458 14.99 -9.74 10.49
C GLY A 458 14.76 -11.10 11.15
N LYS A 459 14.20 -12.06 10.41
CA LYS A 459 13.82 -13.37 10.95
C LYS A 459 15.04 -14.27 11.23
N VAL A 460 14.83 -15.26 12.09
CA VAL A 460 15.74 -16.40 12.32
C VAL A 460 15.14 -17.63 11.65
N PHE A 461 15.96 -18.38 10.91
CA PHE A 461 15.54 -19.60 10.19
C PHE A 461 16.09 -20.88 10.82
N ALA A 462 17.20 -20.77 11.55
CA ALA A 462 17.73 -21.87 12.33
C ALA A 462 18.50 -21.35 13.54
N SER A 463 18.49 -22.15 14.60
CA SER A 463 19.20 -21.94 15.84
C SER A 463 19.90 -23.23 16.24
N GLY A 464 21.09 -23.14 16.80
CA GLY A 464 21.80 -24.28 17.36
C GLY A 464 22.47 -23.93 18.68
N LEU A 465 22.55 -24.94 19.56
CA LEU A 465 23.19 -24.83 20.85
C LEU A 465 24.71 -24.81 20.69
N LEU A 466 25.35 -23.76 21.20
CA LEU A 466 26.81 -23.68 21.29
C LEU A 466 27.32 -24.28 22.58
N ASP A 467 26.75 -23.82 23.70
CA ASP A 467 27.18 -24.18 25.04
C ASP A 467 26.01 -24.00 26.03
N ARG A 468 26.10 -24.73 27.15
CA ARG A 468 25.23 -24.59 28.31
C ARG A 468 26.09 -24.22 29.51
N SER A 469 25.91 -23.01 30.02
CA SER A 469 26.58 -22.53 31.22
C SER A 469 26.15 -23.36 32.44
N GLU A 470 27.06 -23.49 33.43
CA GLU A 470 26.86 -24.30 34.66
C GLU A 470 25.58 -23.95 35.45
N ASN A 471 25.05 -22.75 35.27
CA ASN A 471 23.80 -22.28 35.85
C ASN A 471 22.54 -22.59 35.00
N GLY A 472 22.65 -23.47 34.01
CA GLY A 472 21.55 -23.87 33.13
C GLY A 472 21.20 -22.87 32.02
N ARG A 473 21.98 -21.80 31.83
CA ARG A 473 21.75 -20.80 30.78
C ARG A 473 22.30 -21.27 29.43
N PHE A 474 21.53 -21.04 28.37
CA PHE A 474 21.91 -21.46 27.03
C PHE A 474 22.64 -20.37 26.26
N ARG A 475 23.59 -20.78 25.42
CA ARG A 475 24.20 -19.94 24.41
C ARG A 475 23.79 -20.45 23.04
N LEU A 476 22.96 -19.68 22.33
CA LEU A 476 22.41 -20.08 21.03
C LEU A 476 23.04 -19.28 19.90
N LEU A 477 23.52 -19.99 18.87
CA LEU A 477 23.87 -19.40 17.59
C LEU A 477 22.64 -19.42 16.69
N ASN A 478 22.27 -18.26 16.17
CA ASN A 478 21.13 -18.09 15.30
C ASN A 478 21.60 -17.61 13.93
N ILE A 479 20.97 -18.14 12.89
CA ILE A 479 21.15 -17.68 11.51
C ILE A 479 19.81 -17.28 10.91
N GLY A 480 19.82 -16.35 9.96
CA GLY A 480 18.58 -15.95 9.32
C GLY A 480 18.72 -14.92 8.21
N GLU A 481 17.77 -13.98 8.16
CA GLU A 481 17.67 -13.01 7.08
C GLU A 481 18.90 -12.11 6.97
N TYR A 482 19.16 -11.62 5.76
CA TYR A 482 20.23 -10.67 5.45
C TYR A 482 21.65 -11.09 5.90
N ARG A 483 22.03 -12.35 5.65
CA ARG A 483 23.30 -12.94 6.11
C ARG A 483 23.54 -12.82 7.62
N LYS A 484 22.48 -12.70 8.41
CA LYS A 484 22.60 -12.47 9.85
C LYS A 484 23.08 -13.73 10.54
N ILE A 485 24.13 -13.57 11.32
CA ILE A 485 24.59 -14.51 12.35
C ILE A 485 24.52 -13.76 13.67
N SER A 486 23.75 -14.28 14.61
CA SER A 486 23.56 -13.65 15.91
C SER A 486 23.66 -14.64 17.05
N LEU A 487 24.25 -14.18 18.13
CA LEU A 487 24.49 -14.94 19.33
C LEU A 487 23.53 -14.48 20.41
N SER A 488 22.77 -15.40 20.98
CA SER A 488 21.84 -15.12 22.08
C SER A 488 22.40 -15.68 23.37
N GLU A 489 22.63 -14.81 24.34
CA GLU A 489 23.22 -15.09 25.65
C GLU A 489 22.37 -14.47 26.76
N TYR A 490 22.27 -15.14 27.90
CA TYR A 490 21.53 -14.58 29.03
C TYR A 490 22.40 -13.60 29.84
N LYS A 491 21.97 -12.33 29.89
CA LYS A 491 22.59 -11.24 30.66
C LYS A 491 21.53 -10.45 31.42
N ASP A 492 21.84 -10.08 32.67
CA ASP A 492 21.02 -9.17 33.48
C ASP A 492 19.51 -9.46 33.44
N VAL A 493 19.16 -10.73 33.66
CA VAL A 493 17.78 -11.25 33.78
C VAL A 493 17.05 -11.54 32.44
N LYS A 494 17.64 -11.23 31.27
CA LYS A 494 17.04 -11.51 29.96
C LYS A 494 18.06 -12.09 28.95
N TYR A 495 17.56 -12.70 27.87
CA TYR A 495 18.42 -13.03 26.73
C TYR A 495 18.72 -11.77 25.92
N GLU A 496 20.00 -11.45 25.77
CA GLU A 496 20.51 -10.39 24.91
C GLU A 496 21.11 -10.99 23.64
N THR A 497 20.97 -10.25 22.53
CA THR A 497 21.42 -10.69 21.22
C THR A 497 22.56 -9.83 20.73
N ILE A 498 23.67 -10.49 20.41
CA ILE A 498 24.84 -9.86 19.80
C ILE A 498 24.87 -10.29 18.34
N ILE A 499 24.78 -9.34 17.42
CA ILE A 499 24.94 -9.61 15.99
C ILE A 499 26.43 -9.77 15.72
N LEU A 500 26.85 -10.96 15.29
CA LEU A 500 28.24 -11.26 14.95
C LEU A 500 28.58 -10.83 13.52
N GLN A 501 27.64 -11.07 12.59
CA GLN A 501 27.80 -10.72 11.19
C GLN A 501 26.45 -10.46 10.52
N GLY A 502 26.47 -9.60 9.50
CA GLY A 502 25.31 -9.34 8.65
C GLY A 502 24.20 -8.59 9.37
N GLY A 503 22.96 -8.83 8.93
CA GLY A 503 21.78 -8.12 9.40
C GLY A 503 21.42 -6.91 8.53
N GLU A 504 20.29 -6.30 8.87
CA GLU A 504 19.70 -5.21 8.10
C GLU A 504 20.53 -3.92 8.27
N SER A 505 21.29 -3.54 7.24
CA SER A 505 22.08 -2.31 7.21
C SER A 505 21.26 -1.12 6.72
N VAL A 506 21.20 -0.05 7.52
CA VAL A 506 20.41 1.17 7.23
C VAL A 506 20.75 1.77 5.86
N PHE A 507 22.04 1.77 5.48
CA PHE A 507 22.52 2.36 4.22
C PHE A 507 22.68 1.35 3.07
N SER A 508 22.05 0.17 3.15
CA SER A 508 22.06 -0.78 2.04
C SER A 508 21.17 -0.31 0.87
N PRO A 509 21.54 -0.60 -0.40
CA PRO A 509 20.68 -0.31 -1.56
C PRO A 509 19.27 -0.90 -1.40
N TYR A 510 19.17 -2.11 -0.84
CA TYR A 510 17.91 -2.76 -0.49
C TYR A 510 17.01 -1.88 0.38
N ASN A 511 17.52 -1.36 1.50
CA ASN A 511 16.71 -0.56 2.42
C ASN A 511 16.36 0.82 1.86
N ILE A 512 17.26 1.41 1.07
CA ILE A 512 16.99 2.66 0.35
C ILE A 512 15.82 2.42 -0.62
N LEU A 513 15.89 1.38 -1.45
CA LEU A 513 14.81 1.06 -2.40
C LEU A 513 13.50 0.73 -1.67
N LYS A 514 13.55 -0.11 -0.64
CA LYS A 514 12.40 -0.46 0.22
C LYS A 514 11.72 0.77 0.82
N PHE A 515 12.49 1.79 1.17
CA PHE A 515 11.96 3.05 1.68
C PHE A 515 11.37 3.94 0.58
N PHE A 516 12.06 4.13 -0.54
CA PHE A 516 11.63 5.07 -1.59
C PHE A 516 10.52 4.52 -2.52
N PHE A 517 10.46 3.21 -2.77
CA PHE A 517 9.45 2.64 -3.67
C PHE A 517 8.00 2.97 -3.25
N PRO A 518 7.60 2.73 -1.98
CA PRO A 518 6.27 3.11 -1.52
C PRO A 518 6.02 4.61 -1.62
N LEU A 519 7.03 5.45 -1.34
CA LEU A 519 6.90 6.91 -1.44
C LEU A 519 6.64 7.36 -2.87
N ILE A 520 7.36 6.80 -3.84
CA ILE A 520 7.16 7.06 -5.26
C ILE A 520 5.78 6.57 -5.70
N GLY A 521 5.36 5.39 -5.23
CA GLY A 521 4.02 4.85 -5.51
C GLY A 521 2.90 5.76 -5.01
N ILE A 522 2.97 6.23 -3.76
CA ILE A 522 2.00 7.16 -3.17
C ILE A 522 2.01 8.50 -3.91
N TRP A 523 3.19 8.99 -4.29
CA TRP A 523 3.31 10.22 -5.07
C TRP A 523 2.70 10.09 -6.47
N LEU A 524 2.97 8.99 -7.18
CA LEU A 524 2.38 8.70 -8.49
C LEU A 524 0.86 8.56 -8.40
N PHE A 525 0.35 7.92 -7.35
CA PHE A 525 -1.08 7.79 -7.10
C PHE A 525 -1.76 9.16 -7.00
N PHE A 526 -1.26 10.05 -6.13
CA PHE A 526 -1.84 11.40 -6.01
C PHE A 526 -1.61 12.26 -7.26
N LEU A 527 -0.49 12.08 -7.97
CA LEU A 527 -0.25 12.75 -9.24
C LEU A 527 -1.28 12.35 -10.29
N ALA A 528 -1.58 11.05 -10.41
CA ALA A 528 -2.64 10.56 -11.29
C ALA A 528 -4.01 11.09 -10.86
N LEU A 529 -4.30 11.07 -9.56
CA LEU A 529 -5.55 11.54 -8.98
C LEU A 529 -5.82 13.03 -9.29
N PHE A 530 -4.84 13.91 -9.08
CA PHE A 530 -4.99 15.35 -9.37
C PHE A 530 -4.89 15.72 -10.85
N THR A 531 -4.38 14.83 -11.70
CA THR A 531 -4.25 15.09 -13.15
C THR A 531 -5.45 14.53 -13.94
N LEU A 532 -5.99 13.37 -13.55
CA LEU A 532 -7.00 12.64 -14.33
C LEU A 532 -8.43 12.93 -13.88
N ILE A 533 -8.66 13.12 -12.57
CA ILE A 533 -10.02 13.26 -12.03
C ILE A 533 -10.66 14.60 -12.37
N PRO A 534 -10.01 15.77 -12.19
CA PRO A 534 -10.63 17.05 -12.53
C PRO A 534 -11.03 17.10 -14.00
N ASN A 535 -12.17 17.72 -14.31
CA ASN A 535 -12.61 17.94 -15.69
C ASN A 535 -11.89 19.14 -16.36
N THR A 536 -10.57 19.25 -16.15
CA THR A 536 -9.72 20.28 -16.75
C THR A 536 -8.34 19.72 -17.06
N LYS A 537 -7.60 20.39 -17.95
CA LYS A 537 -6.22 20.03 -18.26
C LYS A 537 -5.29 20.59 -17.18
N VAL A 538 -5.06 19.81 -16.12
CA VAL A 538 -4.09 20.18 -15.08
C VAL A 538 -2.65 19.91 -15.56
N PRO A 539 -1.75 20.89 -15.55
CA PRO A 539 -0.37 20.66 -15.93
C PRO A 539 0.35 19.77 -14.91
N ILE A 540 1.08 18.75 -15.37
CA ILE A 540 1.80 17.78 -14.52
C ILE A 540 2.71 18.48 -13.50
N ARG A 541 3.30 19.63 -13.85
CA ARG A 541 4.13 20.42 -12.92
C ARG A 541 3.34 20.88 -11.69
N ALA A 542 2.09 21.33 -11.85
CA ALA A 542 1.25 21.73 -10.73
C ALA A 542 0.81 20.51 -9.91
N SER A 543 0.34 19.45 -10.58
CA SER A 543 -0.06 18.19 -9.92
C SER A 543 1.08 17.56 -9.13
N SER A 544 2.31 17.64 -9.62
CA SER A 544 3.50 17.13 -8.93
C SER A 544 3.76 17.83 -7.60
N TRP A 545 3.53 19.14 -7.51
CA TRP A 545 3.68 19.90 -6.26
C TRP A 545 2.59 19.54 -5.26
N GLY A 546 1.33 19.49 -5.72
CA GLY A 546 0.20 19.05 -4.90
C GLY A 546 0.39 17.62 -4.40
N ALA A 547 0.70 16.68 -5.30
CA ALA A 547 0.96 15.28 -4.96
C ALA A 547 2.11 15.13 -3.97
N GLY A 548 3.24 15.83 -4.17
CA GLY A 548 4.37 15.79 -3.23
C GLY A 548 3.97 16.23 -1.83
N PHE A 549 3.20 17.32 -1.73
CA PHE A 549 2.71 17.82 -0.45
C PHE A 549 1.70 16.86 0.20
N THR A 550 0.74 16.35 -0.57
CA THR A 550 -0.25 15.38 -0.12
C THR A 550 0.40 14.09 0.36
N SER A 551 1.40 13.55 -0.34
CA SER A 551 2.12 12.34 0.07
C SER A 551 2.78 12.51 1.43
N VAL A 552 3.41 13.66 1.69
CA VAL A 552 4.07 13.94 2.98
C VAL A 552 3.04 14.02 4.11
N ILE A 553 1.95 14.78 3.92
CA ILE A 553 0.88 14.87 4.93
C ILE A 553 0.23 13.50 5.15
N PHE A 554 -0.04 12.76 4.08
CA PHE A 554 -0.66 11.44 4.14
C PHE A 554 0.19 10.47 4.96
N LEU A 555 1.52 10.46 4.77
CA LEU A 555 2.43 9.63 5.56
C LEU A 555 2.51 10.06 7.03
N ALA A 556 2.57 11.38 7.28
CA ALA A 556 2.54 11.91 8.64
C ALA A 556 1.23 11.53 9.36
N PHE A 557 0.11 11.58 8.64
CA PHE A 557 -1.18 11.12 9.13
C PHE A 557 -1.18 9.63 9.43
N LEU A 558 -0.71 8.77 8.51
CA LEU A 558 -0.65 7.32 8.74
C LEU A 558 0.19 6.97 9.97
N TYR A 559 1.38 7.59 10.09
CA TYR A 559 2.24 7.37 11.25
C TYR A 559 1.60 7.87 12.55
N GLY A 560 1.05 9.09 12.56
CA GLY A 560 0.36 9.64 13.73
C GLY A 560 -0.88 8.83 14.12
N PHE A 561 -1.64 8.35 13.14
CA PHE A 561 -2.82 7.52 13.34
C PHE A 561 -2.45 6.14 13.90
N GLN A 562 -1.33 5.55 13.46
CA GLN A 562 -0.79 4.32 14.03
C GLN A 562 -0.39 4.50 15.50
N VAL A 563 0.34 5.58 15.83
CA VAL A 563 0.72 5.91 17.22
C VAL A 563 -0.53 6.11 18.08
N TYR A 564 -1.55 6.78 17.54
CA TYR A 564 -2.81 6.95 18.24
C TYR A 564 -3.53 5.62 18.52
N ILE A 565 -3.68 4.75 17.51
CA ILE A 565 -4.34 3.44 17.68
C ILE A 565 -3.58 2.55 18.68
N THR A 566 -2.25 2.51 18.61
CA THR A 566 -1.43 1.69 19.52
C THR A 566 -1.57 2.18 20.96
N SER A 567 -1.44 3.48 21.21
CA SER A 567 -1.66 4.07 22.53
C SER A 567 -3.09 3.83 23.05
N PHE A 568 -4.10 3.96 22.18
CA PHE A 568 -5.49 3.71 22.54
C PHE A 568 -5.73 2.23 22.88
N SER A 569 -5.12 1.31 22.15
CA SER A 569 -5.22 -0.13 22.39
C SER A 569 -4.54 -0.54 23.70
N GLU A 570 -3.43 0.08 24.09
CA GLU A 570 -2.75 -0.30 25.34
C GLU A 570 -3.47 0.21 26.61
N THR A 571 -4.16 1.34 26.52
CA THR A 571 -4.70 2.04 27.70
C THR A 571 -6.16 1.72 28.03
N THR A 572 -6.92 1.16 27.09
CA THR A 572 -8.37 0.96 27.25
C THR A 572 -8.77 -0.50 27.50
N MET A 573 -9.80 -0.70 28.33
CA MET A 573 -10.39 -2.03 28.55
C MET A 573 -10.96 -2.61 27.25
N ILE A 574 -10.85 -3.93 27.07
CA ILE A 574 -11.16 -4.67 25.83
C ILE A 574 -12.55 -4.31 25.25
N VAL A 575 -13.57 -4.16 26.10
CA VAL A 575 -14.95 -3.84 25.66
C VAL A 575 -15.05 -2.48 24.97
N TYR A 576 -14.29 -1.48 25.45
CA TYR A 576 -14.30 -0.13 24.86
C TYR A 576 -13.51 -0.05 23.54
N LYS A 577 -12.62 -1.01 23.28
CA LYS A 577 -11.86 -1.08 22.01
C LYS A 577 -12.77 -1.37 20.82
N ALA A 578 -13.68 -2.34 20.97
CA ALA A 578 -14.64 -2.70 19.93
C ALA A 578 -15.59 -1.54 19.62
N LEU A 579 -16.12 -0.87 20.65
CA LEU A 579 -17.02 0.28 20.49
C LEU A 579 -16.32 1.49 19.82
N ALA A 580 -15.06 1.75 20.16
CA ALA A 580 -14.31 2.88 19.62
C ALA A 580 -13.84 2.68 18.18
N SER A 581 -13.84 1.44 17.67
CA SER A 581 -13.41 1.15 16.29
C SER A 581 -14.23 1.92 15.25
N ILE A 582 -15.54 2.06 15.45
CA ILE A 582 -16.44 2.76 14.52
C ILE A 582 -16.10 4.27 14.46
N PRO A 583 -16.13 5.04 15.57
CA PRO A 583 -15.73 6.45 15.53
C PRO A 583 -14.30 6.68 15.01
N ILE A 584 -13.33 5.85 15.40
CA ILE A 584 -11.94 5.98 14.96
C ILE A 584 -11.84 5.76 13.45
N PHE A 585 -12.55 4.76 12.92
CA PHE A 585 -12.63 4.52 11.48
C PHE A 585 -13.26 5.70 10.73
N LEU A 586 -14.36 6.25 11.24
CA LEU A 586 -15.02 7.42 10.66
C LEU A 586 -14.09 8.65 10.60
N ILE A 587 -13.37 8.93 11.70
CA ILE A 587 -12.38 10.01 11.76
C ILE A 587 -11.25 9.76 10.75
N GLY A 588 -10.83 8.51 10.60
CA GLY A 588 -9.83 8.10 9.61
C GLY A 588 -10.26 8.44 8.18
N VAL A 589 -11.43 7.97 7.76
CA VAL A 589 -11.97 8.23 6.41
C VAL A 589 -12.21 9.72 6.19
N TYR A 590 -12.67 10.47 7.20
CA TYR A 590 -12.83 11.92 7.12
C TYR A 590 -11.49 12.64 6.93
N SER A 591 -10.49 12.29 7.72
CA SER A 591 -9.15 12.90 7.64
C SER A 591 -8.50 12.63 6.28
N LEU A 592 -8.66 11.44 5.72
CA LEU A 592 -8.17 11.11 4.38
C LEU A 592 -8.81 11.99 3.30
N SER A 593 -10.13 12.18 3.35
CA SER A 593 -10.82 13.09 2.43
C SER A 593 -10.30 14.52 2.53
N LEU A 594 -10.04 15.01 3.75
CA LEU A 594 -9.46 16.35 3.96
C LEU A 594 -8.07 16.48 3.32
N ILE A 595 -7.20 15.48 3.52
CA ILE A 595 -5.84 15.47 2.97
C ILE A 595 -5.88 15.51 1.44
N VAL A 596 -6.78 14.73 0.83
CA VAL A 596 -6.97 14.71 -0.63
C VAL A 596 -7.45 16.05 -1.16
N LEU A 597 -8.49 16.64 -0.53
CA LEU A 597 -9.02 17.94 -0.95
C LEU A 597 -8.03 19.07 -0.74
N PHE A 598 -7.22 19.02 0.33
CA PHE A 598 -6.18 20.02 0.56
C PHE A 598 -5.10 19.93 -0.52
N GLY A 599 -4.72 18.71 -0.91
CA GLY A 599 -3.83 18.47 -2.05
C GLY A 599 -4.35 19.04 -3.37
N ALA A 600 -5.64 18.87 -3.61
CA ALA A 600 -6.31 19.44 -4.77
C ALA A 600 -6.28 20.97 -4.76
N GLU A 601 -6.53 21.60 -3.60
CA GLU A 601 -6.41 23.07 -3.45
C GLU A 601 -4.98 23.58 -3.67
N VAL A 602 -3.98 22.87 -3.16
CA VAL A 602 -2.56 23.19 -3.42
C VAL A 602 -2.28 23.10 -4.92
N THR A 603 -2.77 22.04 -5.58
CA THR A 603 -2.62 21.87 -7.03
C THR A 603 -3.27 23.02 -7.80
N ALA A 604 -4.50 23.38 -7.46
CA ALA A 604 -5.24 24.46 -8.10
C ALA A 604 -4.58 25.83 -7.88
N CYS A 605 -4.03 26.08 -6.69
CA CYS A 605 -3.28 27.30 -6.40
C CYS A 605 -1.98 27.38 -7.20
N VAL A 606 -1.24 26.27 -7.35
CA VAL A 606 -0.03 26.24 -8.18
C VAL A 606 -0.37 26.41 -9.66
N GLN A 607 -1.49 25.85 -10.12
CA GLN A 607 -1.96 25.99 -11.50
C GLN A 607 -2.38 27.42 -11.84
N TYR A 608 -3.04 28.13 -10.92
CA TYR A 608 -3.53 29.50 -11.11
C TYR A 608 -2.80 30.47 -10.19
N PRO A 609 -1.68 31.09 -10.66
CA PRO A 609 -0.84 31.93 -9.83
C PRO A 609 -1.56 33.07 -9.11
N GLU A 610 -2.61 33.61 -9.72
CA GLU A 610 -3.46 34.67 -9.14
C GLU A 610 -4.06 34.27 -7.78
N ARG A 611 -4.29 32.96 -7.56
CA ARG A 611 -4.87 32.45 -6.31
C ARG A 611 -3.98 32.66 -5.08
N TYR A 612 -2.65 32.76 -5.23
CA TYR A 612 -1.72 32.99 -4.11
C TYR A 612 -0.95 34.32 -4.18
N TYR A 613 -1.03 35.07 -5.29
CA TYR A 613 -0.50 36.44 -5.34
C TYR A 613 -1.40 37.44 -4.60
N ALA A 614 -2.70 37.18 -4.50
CA ALA A 614 -3.64 38.00 -3.75
C ALA A 614 -4.62 37.15 -2.90
N PRO A 615 -4.14 36.43 -1.87
CA PRO A 615 -4.98 35.53 -1.08
C PRO A 615 -6.09 36.26 -0.28
N PHE A 616 -5.90 37.54 0.03
CA PHE A 616 -6.83 38.38 0.80
C PHE A 616 -7.57 39.43 -0.02
N GLN A 617 -7.37 39.49 -1.34
CA GLN A 617 -8.31 40.25 -2.16
C GLN A 617 -9.61 39.46 -2.14
N LEU A 618 -10.63 40.05 -1.49
CA LEU A 618 -12.01 39.60 -1.48
C LEU A 618 -12.46 39.34 -2.94
N ILE A 619 -12.25 38.13 -3.43
CA ILE A 619 -13.08 37.57 -4.49
C ILE A 619 -14.30 36.99 -3.76
N GLU A 620 -15.06 37.91 -3.20
CA GLU A 620 -16.44 37.71 -2.82
C GLU A 620 -17.13 39.00 -3.19
N GLU A 621 -18.27 38.79 -3.83
CA GLU A 621 -19.16 39.77 -4.40
C GLU A 621 -18.81 40.19 -5.84
N HIS A 622 -19.66 39.68 -6.73
CA HIS A 622 -20.36 40.44 -7.76
C HIS A 622 -20.89 41.85 -7.30
N HIS A 623 -20.31 42.52 -6.30
CA HIS A 623 -20.64 43.89 -5.87
C HIS A 623 -19.48 44.86 -6.14
N THR A 624 -18.99 44.82 -7.39
CA THR A 624 -18.59 46.05 -8.10
C THR A 624 -19.54 46.28 -9.29
N ALA A 625 -20.81 45.88 -9.15
CA ALA A 625 -21.82 45.86 -10.21
C ALA A 625 -22.14 47.28 -10.76
N PHE A 626 -22.29 48.29 -9.93
CA PHE A 626 -22.89 49.55 -10.42
C PHE A 626 -21.99 50.36 -11.37
N SER A 627 -20.67 50.46 -11.11
CA SER A 627 -19.78 51.25 -11.98
C SER A 627 -19.33 50.51 -13.24
N TYR A 628 -19.41 49.17 -13.28
CA TYR A 628 -18.85 48.38 -14.38
C TYR A 628 -19.92 47.90 -15.36
N GLU A 629 -21.13 47.55 -14.92
CA GLU A 629 -22.26 47.20 -15.81
C GLU A 629 -22.62 48.38 -16.75
N PHE A 630 -22.82 49.59 -16.21
CA PHE A 630 -23.10 50.78 -17.02
C PHE A 630 -22.02 51.03 -18.08
N ARG A 631 -20.74 50.88 -17.71
CA ARG A 631 -19.61 51.03 -18.64
C ARG A 631 -19.56 49.91 -19.69
N LYS A 632 -19.88 48.67 -19.32
CA LYS A 632 -20.00 47.56 -20.27
C LYS A 632 -21.13 47.78 -21.27
N LEU A 633 -22.30 48.22 -20.79
CA LEU A 633 -23.46 48.53 -21.64
C LEU A 633 -23.14 49.67 -22.61
N ILE A 634 -22.46 50.73 -22.17
CA ILE A 634 -21.94 51.79 -23.06
C ILE A 634 -20.93 51.20 -24.05
N GLY A 635 -20.01 50.36 -23.59
CA GLY A 635 -18.97 49.75 -24.44
C GLY A 635 -19.55 48.88 -25.55
N VAL A 636 -20.57 48.06 -25.25
CA VAL A 636 -21.29 47.24 -26.23
C VAL A 636 -22.09 48.13 -27.19
N LEU A 637 -22.82 49.12 -26.68
CA LEU A 637 -23.59 50.03 -27.55
C LEU A 637 -22.67 50.83 -28.48
N LYS A 638 -21.55 51.35 -27.97
CA LYS A 638 -20.50 52.01 -28.77
C LYS A 638 -19.92 51.08 -29.83
N ALA A 639 -19.63 49.82 -29.47
CA ALA A 639 -19.15 48.82 -30.42
C ALA A 639 -20.15 48.59 -31.57
N VAL A 640 -21.46 48.60 -31.29
CA VAL A 640 -22.50 48.49 -32.33
C VAL A 640 -22.39 49.65 -33.33
N TYR A 641 -22.36 50.89 -32.85
CA TYR A 641 -22.24 52.08 -33.72
C TYR A 641 -20.92 52.13 -34.49
N LEU A 642 -19.79 51.73 -33.88
CA LEU A 642 -18.49 51.72 -34.53
C LEU A 642 -18.44 50.71 -35.67
N VAL A 643 -18.92 49.48 -35.46
CA VAL A 643 -18.94 48.46 -36.52
C VAL A 643 -19.88 48.86 -37.64
N GLN A 644 -21.02 49.48 -37.33
CA GLN A 644 -21.94 49.99 -38.34
C GLN A 644 -21.32 51.13 -39.16
N LYS A 645 -20.57 52.05 -38.52
CA LYS A 645 -19.88 53.18 -39.17
C LYS A 645 -18.73 52.70 -40.08
N GLU A 646 -17.93 51.74 -39.62
CA GLU A 646 -16.76 51.23 -40.35
C GLU A 646 -17.14 50.26 -41.48
N SER A 647 -18.04 49.32 -41.21
CA SER A 647 -18.29 48.17 -42.10
C SER A 647 -19.62 48.25 -42.85
N LYS A 648 -20.53 49.20 -42.51
CA LYS A 648 -21.91 49.30 -43.03
C LYS A 648 -22.74 48.01 -42.91
N ILE A 649 -22.37 47.12 -41.99
CA ILE A 649 -23.02 45.83 -41.73
C ILE A 649 -23.47 45.80 -40.26
N SER A 650 -24.56 45.09 -39.97
CA SER A 650 -25.03 44.84 -38.60
C SER A 650 -24.08 43.88 -37.87
N PRO A 651 -23.49 44.27 -36.72
CA PRO A 651 -22.54 43.44 -35.98
C PRO A 651 -23.21 42.22 -35.32
N ARG A 652 -22.52 41.08 -35.35
CA ARG A 652 -22.88 39.88 -34.58
C ARG A 652 -22.16 39.87 -33.23
N SER A 653 -22.60 38.99 -32.32
CA SER A 653 -22.05 38.90 -30.96
C SER A 653 -20.52 38.73 -30.91
N GLY A 654 -19.92 38.04 -31.89
CA GLY A 654 -18.46 37.90 -32.00
C GLY A 654 -17.75 39.21 -32.36
N ASP A 655 -18.31 40.01 -33.26
CA ASP A 655 -17.76 41.31 -33.65
C ASP A 655 -17.83 42.31 -32.48
N LEU A 656 -18.93 42.24 -31.72
CA LEU A 656 -19.13 43.05 -30.51
C LEU A 656 -18.14 42.71 -29.41
N ALA A 657 -17.83 41.43 -29.21
CA ALA A 657 -16.80 41.01 -28.24
C ALA A 657 -15.43 41.60 -28.59
N ILE A 658 -15.02 41.50 -29.86
CA ILE A 658 -13.73 41.99 -30.34
C ILE A 658 -13.64 43.52 -30.22
N LYS A 659 -14.69 44.25 -30.62
CA LYS A 659 -14.66 45.71 -30.66
C LYS A 659 -14.87 46.36 -29.28
N SER A 660 -15.60 45.71 -28.38
CA SER A 660 -15.80 46.18 -26.99
C SER A 660 -14.67 45.75 -26.04
N GLY A 661 -13.86 44.76 -26.42
CA GLY A 661 -12.82 44.18 -25.55
C GLY A 661 -13.38 43.32 -24.42
N LEU A 662 -14.65 42.93 -24.49
CA LEU A 662 -15.34 42.10 -23.49
C LEU A 662 -15.32 40.62 -23.89
N HIS A 663 -15.46 39.74 -22.89
CA HIS A 663 -15.52 38.30 -23.13
C HIS A 663 -16.79 37.94 -23.92
N ALA A 664 -16.67 37.03 -24.89
CA ALA A 664 -17.78 36.63 -25.78
C ALA A 664 -19.00 36.07 -25.03
N GLU A 665 -18.80 35.50 -23.84
CA GLU A 665 -19.84 34.96 -22.96
C GLU A 665 -20.74 36.06 -22.35
N GLU A 666 -20.23 37.28 -22.18
CA GLU A 666 -20.97 38.40 -21.58
C GLU A 666 -21.88 39.12 -22.59
N ILE A 667 -21.57 39.04 -23.89
CA ILE A 667 -22.24 39.80 -24.94
C ILE A 667 -23.74 39.48 -25.06
N PRO A 668 -24.19 38.20 -25.08
CA PRO A 668 -25.62 37.89 -25.23
C PRO A 668 -26.50 38.46 -24.12
N ARG A 669 -25.97 38.51 -22.88
CA ARG A 669 -26.66 39.11 -21.74
C ARG A 669 -26.77 40.62 -21.92
N LEU A 670 -25.66 41.29 -22.23
CA LEU A 670 -25.61 42.76 -22.36
C LEU A 670 -26.44 43.26 -23.55
N THR A 671 -26.40 42.57 -24.69
CA THR A 671 -27.22 42.95 -25.87
C THR A 671 -28.70 42.74 -25.61
N LYS A 672 -29.07 41.70 -24.85
CA LYS A 672 -30.46 41.49 -24.42
C LYS A 672 -30.94 42.61 -23.50
N THR A 673 -30.13 43.02 -22.51
CA THR A 673 -30.46 44.15 -21.62
C THR A 673 -30.63 45.46 -22.40
N LEU A 674 -29.73 45.74 -23.36
CA LEU A 674 -29.87 46.91 -24.24
C LEU A 674 -31.09 46.83 -25.16
N SER A 675 -31.52 45.63 -25.53
CA SER A 675 -32.72 45.44 -26.33
C SER A 675 -33.99 45.65 -25.53
N GLU A 676 -34.05 45.12 -24.31
CA GLU A 676 -35.14 45.36 -23.35
C GLU A 676 -35.27 46.84 -23.00
N ALA A 677 -34.15 47.57 -22.93
CA ALA A 677 -34.09 49.02 -22.76
C ALA A 677 -34.51 49.83 -24.02
N GLY A 678 -34.83 49.16 -25.13
CA GLY A 678 -35.26 49.79 -26.39
C GLY A 678 -34.15 50.54 -27.13
N LEU A 679 -32.89 50.17 -26.88
CA LEU A 679 -31.71 50.80 -27.51
C LEU A 679 -31.16 49.95 -28.67
N LEU A 680 -31.35 48.63 -28.61
CA LEU A 680 -30.97 47.68 -29.67
C LEU A 680 -32.15 46.82 -30.12
N VAL A 681 -32.14 46.41 -31.39
CA VAL A 681 -33.07 45.42 -31.95
C VAL A 681 -32.27 44.35 -32.68
N GLU A 682 -32.65 43.09 -32.46
CA GLU A 682 -32.09 41.94 -33.17
C GLU A 682 -32.74 41.81 -34.55
N THR A 683 -31.94 41.56 -35.59
CA THR A 683 -32.43 41.32 -36.95
C THR A 683 -32.97 39.89 -37.10
N ASN A 684 -34.06 39.72 -37.86
CA ASN A 684 -34.67 38.40 -38.12
C ASN A 684 -33.74 37.40 -38.82
N GLU A 685 -32.66 37.86 -39.47
CA GLU A 685 -31.69 37.03 -40.20
C GLU A 685 -30.37 36.90 -39.42
N GLY A 686 -30.39 36.12 -38.33
CA GLY A 686 -29.17 35.49 -37.79
C GLY A 686 -28.34 36.30 -36.81
N GLY A 687 -28.95 36.82 -35.73
CA GLY A 687 -28.24 37.22 -34.51
C GLY A 687 -27.40 38.48 -34.61
N ALA A 688 -27.72 39.38 -35.54
CA ALA A 688 -27.08 40.68 -35.67
C ALA A 688 -27.91 41.78 -34.98
N TRP A 689 -27.24 42.80 -34.46
CA TRP A 689 -27.85 43.85 -33.65
C TRP A 689 -27.82 45.21 -34.36
N LEU A 690 -28.91 45.95 -34.28
CA LEU A 690 -29.05 47.30 -34.83
C LEU A 690 -29.44 48.31 -33.74
N PRO A 691 -28.89 49.52 -33.75
CA PRO A 691 -29.34 50.58 -32.86
C PRO A 691 -30.72 51.10 -33.30
N VAL A 692 -31.58 51.39 -32.31
CA VAL A 692 -32.95 51.88 -32.54
C VAL A 692 -32.99 53.39 -32.77
N VAL A 693 -32.02 54.11 -32.20
CA VAL A 693 -31.93 55.57 -32.23
C VAL A 693 -30.63 55.97 -32.94
N SER A 694 -30.57 57.15 -33.55
CA SER A 694 -29.31 57.69 -34.05
C SER A 694 -28.39 58.08 -32.88
N GLY A 695 -27.08 57.88 -33.04
CA GLY A 695 -26.10 58.34 -32.05
C GLY A 695 -26.07 59.87 -31.88
N GLU A 696 -26.63 60.62 -32.82
CA GLU A 696 -26.78 62.09 -32.75
C GLU A 696 -27.95 62.54 -31.86
N ASP A 697 -28.98 61.69 -31.74
CA ASP A 697 -30.21 61.99 -31.00
C ASP A 697 -30.24 61.32 -29.61
N LEU A 698 -29.20 60.57 -29.27
CA LEU A 698 -29.07 59.87 -27.99
C LEU A 698 -28.07 60.62 -27.09
N THR A 699 -28.51 61.08 -25.93
CA THR A 699 -27.60 61.58 -24.89
C THR A 699 -27.21 60.45 -23.92
N LEU A 700 -26.09 60.59 -23.22
CA LEU A 700 -25.73 59.66 -22.15
C LEU A 700 -26.76 59.67 -21.01
N GLY A 701 -27.41 60.82 -20.78
CA GLY A 701 -28.50 60.92 -19.82
C GLY A 701 -29.78 60.18 -20.25
N ASP A 702 -30.13 60.17 -21.53
CA ASP A 702 -31.24 59.35 -22.06
C ASP A 702 -30.93 57.85 -21.98
N PHE A 703 -29.68 57.47 -22.25
CA PHE A 703 -29.19 56.10 -22.07
C PHE A 703 -29.30 55.67 -20.60
N TYR A 704 -28.88 56.54 -19.67
CA TYR A 704 -28.95 56.30 -18.24
C TYR A 704 -30.39 56.09 -17.73
N ARG A 705 -31.36 56.86 -18.23
CA ARG A 705 -32.79 56.71 -17.85
C ARG A 705 -33.43 55.42 -18.31
N ARG A 706 -32.94 54.81 -19.40
CA ARG A 706 -33.53 53.60 -20.01
C ARG A 706 -32.98 52.31 -19.44
N ILE A 707 -31.84 52.36 -18.75
CA ILE A 707 -31.24 51.20 -18.12
C ILE A 707 -31.77 51.09 -16.69
N PRO A 708 -32.26 49.91 -16.29
CA PRO A 708 -32.78 49.71 -14.95
C PRO A 708 -31.61 49.49 -14.00
N GLU A 709 -30.99 50.56 -13.48
CA GLU A 709 -30.24 50.58 -12.20
C GLU A 709 -29.56 51.96 -11.97
N PRO A 710 -30.00 52.75 -10.97
CA PRO A 710 -29.35 54.02 -10.62
C PRO A 710 -28.03 53.80 -9.87
N LEU A 711 -26.97 54.54 -10.24
CA LEU A 711 -25.62 54.49 -9.66
C LEU A 711 -25.58 54.87 -8.18
N LEU A 712 -26.47 55.78 -7.73
CA LEU A 712 -26.49 56.29 -6.36
C LEU A 712 -27.83 56.09 -5.63
N LYS A 713 -28.88 55.56 -6.27
CA LYS A 713 -30.20 55.44 -5.63
C LYS A 713 -30.40 54.02 -5.10
N GLU A 714 -30.86 53.90 -3.85
CA GLU A 714 -31.17 52.59 -3.25
C GLU A 714 -32.37 51.91 -3.91
N ASP A 715 -32.38 50.58 -3.88
CA ASP A 715 -33.58 49.79 -4.12
C ASP A 715 -34.64 50.17 -3.06
N PRO A 716 -35.85 50.59 -3.45
CA PRO A 716 -36.93 50.95 -2.52
C PRO A 716 -37.28 49.87 -1.49
N SER A 717 -36.93 48.61 -1.76
CA SER A 717 -37.19 47.46 -0.87
C SER A 717 -36.17 47.30 0.27
N PHE A 718 -35.05 48.04 0.25
CA PHE A 718 -34.02 48.03 1.28
C PHE A 718 -33.73 49.45 1.80
N HIS A 719 -34.04 49.72 3.07
CA HIS A 719 -33.71 51.00 3.72
C HIS A 719 -32.41 50.87 4.52
N VAL A 720 -31.26 50.98 3.86
CA VAL A 720 -29.93 50.84 4.49
C VAL A 720 -29.44 52.20 5.01
N TYR A 721 -29.76 53.30 4.32
CA TYR A 721 -29.30 54.64 4.71
C TYR A 721 -30.35 55.50 5.46
N PRO A 722 -29.92 56.31 6.46
CA PRO A 722 -30.77 57.32 7.10
C PRO A 722 -31.27 58.38 6.11
N ASP A 723 -32.43 58.98 6.37
CA ASP A 723 -33.09 59.94 5.44
C ASP A 723 -32.19 61.10 4.99
N LYS A 724 -31.35 61.63 5.88
CA LYS A 724 -30.39 62.70 5.55
C LYS A 724 -29.34 62.28 4.51
N VAL A 725 -28.97 61.00 4.48
CA VAL A 725 -28.01 60.46 3.50
C VAL A 725 -28.72 60.23 2.18
N ARG A 726 -29.95 59.69 2.22
CA ARG A 726 -30.79 59.49 1.03
C ARG A 726 -31.07 60.79 0.28
N GLU A 727 -31.42 61.87 0.99
CA GLU A 727 -31.67 63.18 0.38
C GLU A 727 -30.41 63.74 -0.32
N LYS A 728 -29.22 63.48 0.23
CA LYS A 728 -27.95 63.88 -0.41
C LYS A 728 -27.62 63.01 -1.62
N MET A 729 -27.92 61.73 -1.56
CA MET A 729 -27.74 60.80 -2.68
C MET A 729 -28.68 61.13 -3.83
N ASP A 730 -29.95 61.42 -3.56
CA ASP A 730 -30.92 61.86 -4.57
C ASP A 730 -30.49 63.18 -5.25
N LYS A 731 -29.96 64.14 -4.47
CA LYS A 731 -29.41 65.39 -5.01
C LYS A 731 -28.17 65.15 -5.88
N ALA A 732 -27.27 64.26 -5.46
CA ALA A 732 -26.08 63.90 -6.23
C ALA A 732 -26.44 63.19 -7.53
N GLU A 733 -27.40 62.27 -7.50
CA GLU A 733 -27.92 61.55 -8.66
C GLU A 733 -28.59 62.51 -9.65
N THR A 734 -29.38 63.47 -9.17
CA THR A 734 -30.01 64.48 -10.02
C THR A 734 -28.97 65.40 -10.67
N SER A 735 -27.88 65.73 -9.96
CA SER A 735 -26.76 66.49 -10.53
C SER A 735 -26.04 65.68 -11.60
N LEU A 736 -25.75 64.40 -11.32
CA LEU A 736 -25.11 63.49 -12.27
C LEU A 736 -25.94 63.33 -13.54
N GLN A 737 -27.26 63.16 -13.40
CA GLN A 737 -28.17 63.08 -14.54
C GLN A 737 -28.07 64.33 -15.42
N LYS A 738 -28.09 65.52 -14.81
CA LYS A 738 -28.02 66.79 -15.53
C LYS A 738 -26.70 66.95 -16.29
N ASP A 739 -25.60 66.48 -15.70
CA ASP A 739 -24.29 66.50 -16.35
C ASP A 739 -24.25 65.49 -17.52
N LEU A 740 -24.83 64.29 -17.37
CA LEU A 740 -24.90 63.28 -18.43
C LEU A 740 -25.83 63.67 -19.58
N ASP A 741 -26.91 64.42 -19.31
CA ASP A 741 -27.80 64.98 -20.35
C ASP A 741 -27.06 65.96 -21.28
N SER A 742 -25.93 66.54 -20.84
CA SER A 742 -25.13 67.47 -21.63
C SER A 742 -24.14 66.78 -22.59
N VAL A 743 -23.98 65.47 -22.50
CA VAL A 743 -23.03 64.69 -23.32
C VAL A 743 -23.79 63.91 -24.38
N CYS A 744 -23.51 64.21 -25.65
CA CYS A 744 -24.09 63.46 -26.77
C CYS A 744 -23.37 62.11 -26.91
N PHE A 745 -24.10 61.04 -27.23
CA PHE A 745 -23.49 59.73 -27.44
C PHE A 745 -22.56 59.73 -28.67
N ARG A 746 -22.77 60.64 -29.63
CA ARG A 746 -21.86 60.89 -30.76
C ARG A 746 -20.43 61.19 -30.31
N ASP A 747 -20.24 61.93 -29.22
CA ASP A 747 -18.93 62.31 -28.69
C ASP A 747 -18.12 61.08 -28.20
N LEU A 748 -18.81 59.94 -27.99
CA LEU A 748 -18.16 58.67 -27.65
C LEU A 748 -17.81 57.83 -28.89
N ILE A 749 -18.42 58.11 -30.04
CA ILE A 749 -18.25 57.34 -31.29
C ILE A 749 -17.21 58.01 -32.22
N GLU A 750 -17.08 59.33 -32.15
CA GLU A 750 -15.97 60.10 -32.78
C GLU A 750 -14.64 59.87 -32.07
#